data_AF-A0A7V8VDW4-F1
#
_entry.id   AF-A0A7V8VDW4-F1
#
_cell.length_a   1.000
_cell.length_b   1.000
_cell.length_c   1.000
_cell.angle_alpha   90.00
_cell.angle_beta   90.00
_cell.angle_gamma   90.00
#
_symmetry.space_group_name_H-M   'P 1'
#
loop_
_entity.id
_entity.type
_entity.pdbx_description
1 polymer ?
#
loop_
_entity_poly.entity_id
_entity_poly.type
_entity_poly.pdbx_seq_one_letter_code
_entity_poly.pdbx_strand_id
1 'polypeptide(L)'
;MAGRVRRQVPRWLQRSGLGRGAVLVLLALAVAVWPVQAEQIHRHQFSGRQTAWQRGEANVRVDVLEHDISRVAFHSQPSSEHIKLVAEAGTGETAYIHWYYETPPALVTELLSATVWVKATRGGIQLRARVVFPKEPDPANPQTPLTLLLQGDTYPAERSRRWWPLKLQDVPRLLSRQLPILQARIGRTVNPQGAYIDRLILNVYTGPGPLELWIDDLDIGPVDASRQVEKGAAQMTGRGGGSRWRRARLVEQSGGQLLVDGKPFFFRAIRYTGTPLHVLRQAGFDTLWLPPDAATELLAEAEREGWLVIATLPLAPAREEAEGGPVVERAVSELSPALRRFSEADVLFYDLGGGRSRADYERVERTHQAVRAIDPRRPQGVDAWDSFAGYSALVDVVGAHRWPLFTSLELSGYRDWLAQRRELTAHRAVFWTWVQNHLPDWYLESVLEAPEPGSGEAALPLGPQPEQVRLLAYIAVACGCQGLGFWSDRFLADSHHGRDRLQALAILNCELDMLSPVLLAPRDTQRTQWLKTSHPQVQAALIRSERGLIVLPIWFGPATQYVPEQGAVAALTVVVPLVPEGADPWRITPAGVECLAHHTRKVVGGTELTLHEFDLVTPIVFTSDRLGLVAWWQDYVRKYGRLAARWAMDQAAVSYDKVRQVHEQLQALGARVRDSEELFLQSARFYAEARRHYSAELYDKAFREAQRALRPLRVLMHAHWRQAASSLDVPTASPYVVSFATLPKHWHLARAVQNARIGDNRLPSGQFELATLPPSGAPVSAMPGWSARFGTTDRVEAAAGIVPAETVRAKPASPPSRPAPLTVGLFKPSRLPPLSAGEAEPTPPVAVGRSVLRLEVRRRVEAAAPERSEPAPAPLERTFLAVDSPAVTLPPGTLVRISGAFCIPQPLTGSADGLLFYDDAAGEPLALRLHYQPHWKRFHLYRRVPADGRLALTVALTAVGVAYCDDLRIEPLLPATPPPAPAAVAEDSAVSSR
;
A
#
# COMPACT_ATOMS: atom_id res chain seq x y z
N MET A 1 43.46 49.89 -49.07
CA MET A 1 44.36 48.72 -48.91
C MET A 1 43.49 47.49 -49.16
N ALA A 2 43.70 46.57 -50.12
CA ALA A 2 44.93 45.93 -50.65
C ALA A 2 45.62 45.03 -49.59
N GLY A 3 45.81 43.71 -49.78
CA GLY A 3 45.43 42.78 -50.86
C GLY A 3 45.05 41.38 -50.29
N ARG A 4 44.40 40.46 -51.05
CA ARG A 4 44.98 39.39 -51.91
C ARG A 4 46.06 38.54 -51.18
N VAL A 5 46.00 37.20 -51.15
CA VAL A 5 46.16 36.19 -52.24
C VAL A 5 45.50 34.86 -51.78
N ARG A 6 44.78 33.98 -52.53
CA ARG A 6 44.61 33.58 -53.96
C ARG A 6 45.40 32.29 -54.36
N ARG A 7 44.70 31.16 -54.62
CA ARG A 7 44.99 29.99 -55.52
C ARG A 7 43.88 28.92 -55.30
N GLN A 8 43.46 27.98 -56.16
CA GLN A 8 43.37 27.75 -57.65
C GLN A 8 42.29 26.61 -57.81
N VAL A 9 41.28 26.57 -58.71
CA VAL A 9 41.21 26.64 -60.20
C VAL A 9 41.74 25.34 -60.88
N PRO A 10 41.11 24.74 -61.94
CA PRO A 10 39.91 25.07 -62.78
C PRO A 10 38.81 23.94 -62.69
N ARG A 11 38.01 23.41 -63.66
CA ARG A 11 37.72 23.60 -65.13
C ARG A 11 36.41 22.85 -65.57
N TRP A 12 35.76 23.28 -66.68
CA TRP A 12 34.69 22.62 -67.49
C TRP A 12 33.33 22.25 -66.83
N LEU A 13 32.14 22.32 -67.47
CA LEU A 13 31.51 23.30 -68.41
C LEU A 13 29.95 23.20 -68.22
N GLN A 14 28.96 23.37 -69.12
CA GLN A 14 28.79 23.57 -70.58
C GLN A 14 27.55 24.49 -70.85
N ARG A 15 27.00 24.55 -72.08
CA ARG A 15 25.91 25.44 -72.55
C ARG A 15 25.26 24.89 -73.85
N SER A 16 24.07 25.28 -74.33
CA SER A 16 22.82 25.81 -73.70
C SER A 16 21.76 26.12 -74.80
N GLY A 17 20.46 25.79 -74.60
CA GLY A 17 19.35 26.25 -75.47
C GLY A 17 18.01 26.22 -74.70
N LEU A 18 17.09 27.21 -74.77
CA LEU A 18 16.47 27.99 -75.87
C LEU A 18 15.15 27.37 -76.38
N GLY A 19 14.04 28.08 -76.16
CA GLY A 19 12.70 27.73 -76.65
C GLY A 19 11.61 28.56 -75.95
N ARG A 20 11.07 29.59 -76.61
CA ARG A 20 9.98 30.44 -76.06
C ARG A 20 8.63 29.82 -76.43
N GLY A 21 7.79 29.44 -75.45
CA GLY A 21 6.48 28.85 -75.75
C GLY A 21 5.57 28.52 -74.57
N ALA A 22 5.52 29.34 -73.50
CA ALA A 22 4.72 29.00 -72.30
C ALA A 22 4.06 30.19 -71.54
N VAL A 23 4.18 31.43 -72.03
CA VAL A 23 3.87 32.64 -71.22
C VAL A 23 2.36 32.97 -71.15
N LEU A 24 1.53 32.48 -72.07
CA LEU A 24 0.09 32.81 -72.15
C LEU A 24 -0.87 31.73 -71.60
N VAL A 25 -0.38 30.55 -71.23
CA VAL A 25 -1.20 29.50 -70.60
C VAL A 25 -1.21 29.64 -69.07
N LEU A 26 -0.13 30.17 -68.48
CA LEU A 26 0.04 30.25 -67.02
C LEU A 26 -0.76 31.36 -66.33
N LEU A 27 -1.28 32.38 -67.05
CA LEU A 27 -2.16 33.39 -66.45
C LEU A 27 -3.65 32.99 -66.44
N ALA A 28 -4.07 32.08 -67.32
CA ALA A 28 -5.47 31.62 -67.40
C ALA A 28 -5.84 30.59 -66.31
N LEU A 29 -4.85 29.97 -65.68
CA LEU A 29 -5.01 28.97 -64.61
C LEU A 29 -4.88 29.53 -63.18
N ALA A 30 -4.65 30.84 -63.04
CA ALA A 30 -4.40 31.50 -61.75
C ALA A 30 -5.66 31.91 -60.97
N VAL A 31 -6.86 31.54 -61.43
CA VAL A 31 -8.16 31.98 -60.85
C VAL A 31 -9.06 30.81 -60.44
N ALA A 32 -8.70 29.55 -60.76
CA ALA A 32 -9.64 28.43 -60.74
C ALA A 32 -9.19 27.14 -60.01
N VAL A 33 -8.33 27.22 -58.99
CA VAL A 33 -8.39 26.30 -57.83
C VAL A 33 -8.04 27.06 -56.54
N TRP A 34 -9.02 27.77 -55.98
CA TRP A 34 -9.05 27.90 -54.53
C TRP A 34 -9.46 26.53 -53.98
N PRO A 35 -8.68 25.88 -53.08
CA PRO A 35 -9.23 24.78 -52.31
C PRO A 35 -10.28 25.37 -51.37
N VAL A 36 -11.55 25.25 -51.77
CA VAL A 36 -12.65 25.27 -50.80
C VAL A 36 -12.34 24.15 -49.82
N GLN A 37 -11.94 24.49 -48.59
CA GLN A 37 -11.85 23.49 -47.54
C GLN A 37 -13.26 22.94 -47.37
N ALA A 38 -13.45 21.68 -47.77
CA ALA A 38 -14.74 21.03 -47.68
C ALA A 38 -15.14 20.98 -46.21
N GLU A 39 -16.22 21.68 -45.87
CA GLU A 39 -16.78 21.73 -44.52
C GLU A 39 -17.19 20.33 -44.08
N GLN A 40 -16.28 19.66 -43.38
CA GLN A 40 -16.44 18.26 -43.05
C GLN A 40 -17.45 18.13 -41.91
N ILE A 41 -18.50 17.35 -42.16
CA ILE A 41 -19.41 16.88 -41.11
C ILE A 41 -18.82 15.57 -40.58
N HIS A 42 -18.52 15.54 -39.28
CA HIS A 42 -18.19 14.32 -38.56
C HIS A 42 -19.46 13.50 -38.37
N ARG A 43 -19.43 12.23 -38.80
CA ARG A 43 -20.59 11.32 -38.80
C ARG A 43 -20.28 10.01 -38.08
N HIS A 44 -21.27 9.49 -37.36
CA HIS A 44 -21.17 8.19 -36.69
C HIS A 44 -22.51 7.44 -36.71
N GLN A 45 -22.51 6.26 -37.34
CA GLN A 45 -23.70 5.43 -37.60
C GLN A 45 -23.75 4.14 -36.75
N PHE A 46 -22.98 4.09 -35.65
CA PHE A 46 -23.03 3.05 -34.61
C PHE A 46 -23.03 1.58 -35.11
N SER A 47 -22.42 1.35 -36.28
CA SER A 47 -22.35 0.09 -37.01
C SER A 47 -21.15 -0.81 -36.62
N GLY A 48 -20.41 -0.40 -35.59
CA GLY A 48 -19.22 -1.09 -35.09
C GLY A 48 -19.51 -2.22 -34.10
N ARG A 49 -18.47 -2.62 -33.36
CA ARG A 49 -18.56 -3.57 -32.23
C ARG A 49 -18.25 -2.92 -30.87
N GLN A 50 -18.04 -1.61 -30.84
CA GLN A 50 -17.65 -0.85 -29.66
C GLN A 50 -18.63 0.31 -29.47
N THR A 51 -19.01 0.54 -28.22
CA THR A 51 -19.76 1.71 -27.74
C THR A 51 -18.90 2.97 -27.92
N ALA A 52 -19.50 4.04 -28.45
CA ALA A 52 -18.83 5.31 -28.70
C ALA A 52 -19.23 6.41 -27.72
N TRP A 53 -20.41 6.31 -27.08
CA TRP A 53 -20.74 7.11 -25.90
C TRP A 53 -20.07 6.51 -24.67
N GLN A 54 -19.43 7.34 -23.86
CA GLN A 54 -18.75 6.94 -22.62
C GLN A 54 -19.55 7.44 -21.42
N ARG A 55 -19.67 6.64 -20.35
CA ARG A 55 -20.35 7.07 -19.11
C ARG A 55 -19.61 8.28 -18.52
N GLY A 56 -20.33 9.37 -18.30
CA GLY A 56 -19.83 10.62 -17.73
C GLY A 56 -20.24 10.79 -16.26
N GLU A 57 -20.16 12.05 -15.81
CA GLU A 57 -20.52 12.43 -14.44
C GLU A 57 -22.02 12.24 -14.13
N ALA A 58 -22.33 11.97 -12.87
CA ALA A 58 -23.69 11.90 -12.35
C ALA A 58 -23.72 12.41 -10.90
N ASN A 59 -24.76 13.15 -10.52
CA ASN A 59 -25.02 13.55 -9.13
C ASN A 59 -26.20 12.80 -8.49
N VAL A 60 -26.72 11.78 -9.19
CA VAL A 60 -27.72 10.83 -8.70
C VAL A 60 -27.13 9.43 -8.80
N ARG A 61 -27.41 8.56 -7.83
CA ARG A 61 -27.04 7.15 -7.91
C ARG A 61 -27.77 6.49 -9.07
N VAL A 62 -27.01 5.79 -9.91
CA VAL A 62 -27.52 5.10 -11.09
C VAL A 62 -26.76 3.79 -11.32
N ASP A 63 -27.53 2.71 -11.32
CA ASP A 63 -27.08 1.37 -11.64
C ASP A 63 -27.33 1.13 -13.14
N VAL A 64 -26.25 0.92 -13.90
CA VAL A 64 -26.32 0.65 -15.35
C VAL A 64 -26.35 -0.86 -15.53
N LEU A 65 -27.39 -1.36 -16.18
CA LEU A 65 -27.67 -2.79 -16.36
C LEU A 65 -27.04 -3.32 -17.65
N GLU A 66 -27.20 -2.58 -18.75
CA GLU A 66 -26.70 -2.93 -20.09
C GLU A 66 -26.14 -1.67 -20.75
N HIS A 67 -24.98 -1.77 -21.40
CA HIS A 67 -24.41 -0.73 -22.28
C HIS A 67 -23.65 -1.44 -23.40
N ASP A 68 -24.25 -1.52 -24.59
CA ASP A 68 -23.81 -2.39 -25.69
C ASP A 68 -24.10 -1.81 -27.09
N ILE A 69 -23.61 -2.45 -28.15
CA ILE A 69 -24.07 -2.19 -29.52
C ILE A 69 -25.15 -3.21 -29.88
N SER A 70 -26.40 -2.75 -29.77
CA SER A 70 -27.59 -3.59 -29.89
C SER A 70 -28.12 -3.64 -31.33
N ARG A 71 -28.64 -4.80 -31.71
CA ARG A 71 -29.37 -5.00 -32.99
C ARG A 71 -30.89 -5.02 -32.81
N VAL A 72 -31.38 -4.83 -31.58
CA VAL A 72 -32.82 -4.92 -31.23
C VAL A 72 -33.61 -3.71 -31.71
N ALA A 73 -32.96 -2.54 -31.76
CA ALA A 73 -33.48 -1.35 -32.40
C ALA A 73 -32.32 -0.56 -33.03
N PHE A 74 -32.60 0.11 -34.13
CA PHE A 74 -31.67 0.99 -34.85
C PHE A 74 -32.47 1.95 -35.76
N HIS A 75 -31.82 2.98 -36.30
CA HIS A 75 -32.43 4.01 -37.14
C HIS A 75 -32.02 3.89 -38.61
N SER A 76 -30.71 3.82 -38.93
CA SER A 76 -30.23 3.74 -40.33
C SER A 76 -29.44 2.46 -40.67
N GLN A 77 -28.52 2.05 -39.80
CA GLN A 77 -27.68 0.86 -39.98
C GLN A 77 -28.16 -0.29 -39.06
N PRO A 78 -27.82 -1.56 -39.29
CA PRO A 78 -28.41 -2.70 -38.56
C PRO A 78 -27.93 -2.87 -37.10
N SER A 79 -27.47 -1.80 -36.45
CA SER A 79 -27.20 -1.72 -35.01
C SER A 79 -27.23 -0.26 -34.53
N SER A 80 -27.53 -0.05 -33.26
CA SER A 80 -27.38 1.23 -32.58
C SER A 80 -26.76 1.04 -31.20
N GLU A 81 -26.26 2.12 -30.58
CA GLU A 81 -25.73 2.05 -29.22
C GLU A 81 -26.87 2.07 -28.20
N HIS A 82 -26.84 1.14 -27.25
CA HIS A 82 -27.92 0.88 -26.31
C HIS A 82 -27.43 1.06 -24.87
N ILE A 83 -28.25 1.70 -24.04
CA ILE A 83 -27.99 1.99 -22.63
C ILE A 83 -29.26 1.71 -21.83
N LYS A 84 -29.14 0.94 -20.76
CA LYS A 84 -30.24 0.56 -19.86
C LYS A 84 -29.80 0.75 -18.43
N LEU A 85 -30.58 1.49 -17.65
CA LEU A 85 -30.20 1.92 -16.32
C LEU A 85 -31.40 2.06 -15.38
N VAL A 86 -31.13 2.12 -14.08
CA VAL A 86 -32.09 2.47 -13.03
C VAL A 86 -31.50 3.61 -12.21
N ALA A 87 -32.23 4.73 -12.11
CA ALA A 87 -31.83 5.89 -11.32
C ALA A 87 -32.61 5.96 -10.01
N GLU A 88 -31.93 6.35 -8.92
CA GLU A 88 -32.58 6.74 -7.66
C GLU A 88 -33.23 8.15 -7.77
N ALA A 89 -33.86 8.61 -6.70
CA ALA A 89 -34.48 9.94 -6.65
C ALA A 89 -33.42 11.03 -6.38
N GLY A 90 -33.15 11.86 -7.40
CA GLY A 90 -32.23 13.00 -7.27
C GLY A 90 -32.77 14.11 -6.38
N THR A 91 -31.88 14.75 -5.61
CA THR A 91 -32.21 15.84 -4.69
C THR A 91 -32.28 17.20 -5.40
N GLY A 92 -33.48 17.53 -5.91
CA GLY A 92 -33.79 18.84 -6.51
C GLY A 92 -33.61 18.91 -8.02
N GLU A 93 -33.87 20.09 -8.59
CA GLU A 93 -33.94 20.32 -10.05
C GLU A 93 -32.57 20.20 -10.77
N THR A 94 -31.47 20.11 -10.02
CA THR A 94 -30.10 20.03 -10.54
C THR A 94 -29.64 18.60 -10.84
N ALA A 95 -30.53 17.61 -10.78
CA ALA A 95 -30.22 16.20 -11.03
C ALA A 95 -29.80 15.91 -12.48
N TYR A 96 -28.68 15.21 -12.67
CA TYR A 96 -28.16 14.81 -13.97
C TYR A 96 -27.42 13.47 -13.94
N ILE A 97 -27.39 12.81 -15.10
CA ILE A 97 -26.55 11.65 -15.40
C ILE A 97 -26.09 11.85 -16.85
N HIS A 98 -24.79 11.97 -17.09
CA HIS A 98 -24.24 12.27 -18.42
C HIS A 98 -23.65 11.04 -19.11
N TRP A 99 -23.80 10.99 -20.43
CA TRP A 99 -22.92 10.24 -21.33
C TRP A 99 -22.20 11.22 -22.25
N TYR A 100 -20.95 10.94 -22.60
CA TYR A 100 -20.04 11.81 -23.35
C TYR A 100 -19.66 11.19 -24.69
N TYR A 101 -19.64 12.02 -25.74
CA TYR A 101 -19.13 11.68 -27.07
C TYR A 101 -18.11 12.74 -27.50
N GLU A 102 -16.84 12.35 -27.63
CA GLU A 102 -15.77 13.26 -28.05
C GLU A 102 -15.89 13.57 -29.55
N THR A 103 -15.78 14.85 -29.92
CA THR A 103 -15.90 15.30 -31.32
C THR A 103 -14.60 15.91 -31.82
N PRO A 104 -14.26 15.80 -33.11
CA PRO A 104 -13.23 16.66 -33.70
C PRO A 104 -13.60 18.14 -33.47
N PRO A 105 -12.63 19.05 -33.23
CA PRO A 105 -12.92 20.43 -32.84
C PRO A 105 -13.86 21.17 -33.80
N ALA A 106 -15.08 21.44 -33.36
CA ALA A 106 -16.11 22.10 -34.15
C ALA A 106 -16.19 23.59 -33.78
N LEU A 107 -15.62 24.47 -34.60
CA LEU A 107 -15.54 25.91 -34.32
C LEU A 107 -16.93 26.53 -34.24
N VAL A 108 -17.18 27.36 -33.21
CA VAL A 108 -18.49 28.02 -33.05
C VAL A 108 -18.66 29.09 -34.13
N THR A 109 -19.46 28.75 -35.14
CA THR A 109 -19.86 29.58 -36.28
C THR A 109 -21.39 29.50 -36.48
N GLU A 110 -21.95 30.35 -37.32
CA GLU A 110 -23.38 30.29 -37.68
C GLU A 110 -23.77 29.02 -38.46
N LEU A 111 -22.78 28.28 -38.99
CA LEU A 111 -22.99 27.01 -39.69
C LEU A 111 -22.86 25.79 -38.76
N LEU A 112 -22.38 25.97 -37.52
CA LEU A 112 -22.20 24.88 -36.57
C LEU A 112 -23.55 24.33 -36.12
N SER A 113 -23.76 23.04 -36.38
CA SER A 113 -24.85 22.27 -35.79
C SER A 113 -24.40 20.86 -35.39
N ALA A 114 -25.12 20.28 -34.44
CA ALA A 114 -25.03 18.87 -34.10
C ALA A 114 -26.44 18.24 -34.11
N THR A 115 -26.52 16.96 -34.42
CA THR A 115 -27.74 16.14 -34.32
C THR A 115 -27.36 14.73 -33.89
N VAL A 116 -28.17 14.12 -33.03
CA VAL A 116 -28.10 12.68 -32.75
C VAL A 116 -29.52 12.13 -32.65
N TRP A 117 -29.76 10.95 -33.22
CA TRP A 117 -31.05 10.27 -33.08
C TRP A 117 -31.08 9.46 -31.79
N VAL A 118 -32.17 9.59 -31.04
CA VAL A 118 -32.41 8.81 -29.82
C VAL A 118 -33.81 8.20 -29.83
N LYS A 119 -33.94 7.04 -29.20
CA LYS A 119 -35.20 6.37 -28.91
C LYS A 119 -35.15 5.92 -27.46
N ALA A 120 -36.08 6.35 -26.62
CA ALA A 120 -36.05 6.02 -25.20
C ALA A 120 -37.43 5.72 -24.61
N THR A 121 -37.47 4.96 -23.53
CA THR A 121 -38.72 4.60 -22.84
C THR A 121 -39.38 5.77 -22.10
N ARG A 122 -38.67 6.88 -21.86
CA ARG A 122 -39.17 8.10 -21.18
C ARG A 122 -38.71 9.37 -21.89
N GLY A 123 -39.50 10.44 -21.77
CA GLY A 123 -39.09 11.80 -22.16
C GLY A 123 -38.09 12.43 -21.18
N GLY A 124 -37.42 13.50 -21.59
CA GLY A 124 -36.57 14.33 -20.73
C GLY A 124 -35.05 14.25 -20.99
N ILE A 125 -34.59 13.32 -21.83
CA ILE A 125 -33.17 13.24 -22.23
C ILE A 125 -32.78 14.50 -23.00
N GLN A 126 -31.65 15.13 -22.67
CA GLN A 126 -31.24 16.41 -23.27
C GLN A 126 -29.92 16.27 -24.02
N LEU A 127 -29.85 16.78 -25.25
CA LEU A 127 -28.56 17.01 -25.91
C LEU A 127 -27.93 18.30 -25.35
N ARG A 128 -26.65 18.19 -25.00
CA ARG A 128 -25.80 19.27 -24.52
C ARG A 128 -24.47 19.20 -25.26
N ALA A 129 -23.69 20.27 -25.20
CA ALA A 129 -22.33 20.32 -25.72
C ALA A 129 -21.41 21.10 -24.81
N ARG A 130 -20.16 20.65 -24.70
CA ARG A 130 -19.08 21.39 -24.03
C ARG A 130 -18.46 22.35 -25.04
N VAL A 131 -18.46 23.64 -24.70
CA VAL A 131 -17.75 24.68 -25.44
C VAL A 131 -16.48 25.02 -24.67
N VAL A 132 -15.35 24.99 -25.38
CA VAL A 132 -14.02 25.35 -24.88
C VAL A 132 -13.66 26.76 -25.30
N PHE A 133 -13.14 27.57 -24.38
CA PHE A 133 -12.61 28.90 -24.65
C PHE A 133 -11.06 28.86 -24.65
N PRO A 134 -10.38 28.58 -25.77
CA PRO A 134 -8.94 28.28 -25.79
C PRO A 134 -8.01 29.44 -25.44
N LYS A 135 -8.54 30.66 -25.28
CA LYS A 135 -7.79 31.86 -24.90
C LYS A 135 -8.04 32.28 -23.44
N GLU A 136 -8.89 31.56 -22.73
CA GLU A 136 -9.33 31.91 -21.38
C GLU A 136 -8.95 30.80 -20.40
N PRO A 137 -8.07 31.05 -19.41
CA PRO A 137 -7.77 30.07 -18.38
C PRO A 137 -8.98 29.89 -17.45
N ASP A 138 -9.21 28.65 -17.02
CA ASP A 138 -10.22 28.34 -16.01
C ASP A 138 -9.80 28.92 -14.64
N PRO A 139 -10.65 29.69 -13.94
CA PRO A 139 -10.33 30.24 -12.63
C PRO A 139 -10.00 29.21 -11.55
N ALA A 140 -10.55 27.99 -11.64
CA ALA A 140 -10.28 26.91 -10.70
C ALA A 140 -9.00 26.12 -11.06
N ASN A 141 -8.60 26.11 -12.34
CA ASN A 141 -7.36 25.50 -12.81
C ASN A 141 -6.76 26.28 -14.00
N PRO A 142 -5.83 27.24 -13.74
CA PRO A 142 -5.25 28.08 -14.79
C PRO A 142 -4.41 27.34 -15.86
N GLN A 143 -4.14 26.04 -15.69
CA GLN A 143 -3.47 25.21 -16.71
C GLN A 143 -4.46 24.61 -17.74
N THR A 144 -5.76 24.75 -17.52
CA THR A 144 -6.82 24.28 -18.43
C THR A 144 -7.64 25.45 -18.99
N PRO A 145 -8.14 25.35 -20.24
CA PRO A 145 -9.05 26.35 -20.78
C PRO A 145 -10.40 26.30 -20.07
N LEU A 146 -11.00 27.47 -19.86
CA LEU A 146 -12.34 27.63 -19.35
C LEU A 146 -13.34 26.91 -20.27
N THR A 147 -14.35 26.26 -19.69
CA THR A 147 -15.41 25.58 -20.46
C THR A 147 -16.82 25.88 -19.95
N LEU A 148 -17.80 25.68 -20.83
CA LEU A 148 -19.23 25.94 -20.60
C LEU A 148 -20.05 24.82 -21.22
N LEU A 149 -21.18 24.46 -20.58
CA LEU A 149 -22.17 23.57 -21.19
C LEU A 149 -23.28 24.39 -21.86
N LEU A 150 -23.50 24.17 -23.16
CA LEU A 150 -24.70 24.61 -23.86
C LEU A 150 -25.73 23.47 -23.90
N GLN A 151 -27.01 23.81 -23.87
CA GLN A 151 -28.13 22.87 -23.99
C GLN A 151 -28.87 23.09 -25.31
N GLY A 152 -29.15 22.01 -26.02
CA GLY A 152 -30.02 21.96 -27.20
C GLY A 152 -31.35 21.27 -26.89
N ASP A 153 -31.83 20.47 -27.83
CA ASP A 153 -33.13 19.81 -27.73
C ASP A 153 -33.25 18.84 -26.55
N THR A 154 -34.50 18.65 -26.11
CA THR A 154 -34.90 17.67 -25.09
C THR A 154 -35.91 16.69 -25.70
N TYR A 155 -35.71 15.39 -25.47
CA TYR A 155 -36.52 14.31 -26.03
C TYR A 155 -37.96 14.38 -25.50
N PRO A 156 -38.96 14.65 -26.36
CA PRO A 156 -40.32 14.93 -25.92
C PRO A 156 -41.05 13.67 -25.47
N ALA A 157 -41.74 13.73 -24.33
CA ALA A 157 -42.44 12.58 -23.73
C ALA A 157 -43.47 11.92 -24.65
N GLU A 158 -44.16 12.72 -25.47
CA GLU A 158 -45.11 12.29 -26.51
C GLU A 158 -44.50 11.37 -27.58
N ARG A 159 -43.16 11.34 -27.72
CA ARG A 159 -42.44 10.53 -28.71
C ARG A 159 -41.73 9.32 -28.09
N SER A 160 -42.01 9.01 -26.83
CA SER A 160 -41.46 7.82 -26.13
C SER A 160 -41.57 6.54 -26.97
N ARG A 161 -40.52 5.71 -26.88
CA ARG A 161 -40.28 4.49 -27.67
C ARG A 161 -40.18 4.69 -29.19
N ARG A 162 -40.16 5.93 -29.71
CA ARG A 162 -39.91 6.25 -31.13
C ARG A 162 -38.56 6.96 -31.30
N TRP A 163 -37.93 6.77 -32.46
CA TRP A 163 -36.75 7.53 -32.86
C TRP A 163 -37.09 9.00 -33.05
N TRP A 164 -36.23 9.88 -32.55
CA TRP A 164 -36.35 11.33 -32.66
C TRP A 164 -34.96 11.98 -32.71
N PRO A 165 -34.72 13.00 -33.57
CA PRO A 165 -33.46 13.73 -33.59
C PRO A 165 -33.44 14.76 -32.47
N LEU A 166 -32.42 14.72 -31.61
CA LEU A 166 -32.05 15.83 -30.75
C LEU A 166 -31.01 16.68 -31.48
N LYS A 167 -31.25 17.99 -31.57
CA LYS A 167 -30.38 18.92 -32.29
C LYS A 167 -29.76 19.96 -31.35
N LEU A 168 -28.64 20.49 -31.78
CA LEU A 168 -28.02 21.71 -31.29
C LEU A 168 -27.84 22.63 -32.49
N GLN A 169 -28.58 23.73 -32.51
CA GLN A 169 -28.62 24.74 -33.60
C GLN A 169 -28.54 26.14 -32.99
N ASP A 170 -28.38 27.18 -33.80
CA ASP A 170 -28.14 28.57 -33.35
C ASP A 170 -26.99 28.67 -32.32
N VAL A 171 -25.91 27.89 -32.45
CA VAL A 171 -24.86 27.76 -31.41
C VAL A 171 -24.26 29.10 -30.97
N PRO A 172 -23.95 30.07 -31.87
CA PRO A 172 -23.50 31.41 -31.47
C PRO A 172 -24.53 32.17 -30.62
N ARG A 173 -25.82 31.99 -30.86
CA ARG A 173 -26.93 32.59 -30.10
C ARG A 173 -27.12 31.92 -28.73
N LEU A 174 -26.99 30.60 -28.65
CA LEU A 174 -27.00 29.85 -27.39
C LEU A 174 -25.80 30.27 -26.51
N LEU A 175 -24.61 30.36 -27.11
CA LEU A 175 -23.40 30.86 -26.46
C LEU A 175 -23.59 32.30 -25.96
N SER A 176 -24.11 33.20 -26.81
CA SER A 176 -24.33 34.61 -26.46
C SER A 176 -25.34 34.81 -25.32
N ARG A 177 -26.32 33.91 -25.16
CA ARG A 177 -27.26 33.92 -24.02
C ARG A 177 -26.60 33.47 -22.70
N GLN A 178 -25.67 32.53 -22.76
CA GLN A 178 -24.99 31.98 -21.57
C GLN A 178 -23.75 32.78 -21.15
N LEU A 179 -23.12 33.50 -22.09
CA LEU A 179 -21.89 34.25 -21.84
C LEU A 179 -22.02 35.30 -20.71
N PRO A 180 -23.11 36.09 -20.57
CA PRO A 180 -23.28 37.01 -19.44
C PRO A 180 -23.37 36.30 -18.09
N ILE A 181 -24.01 35.12 -18.05
CA ILE A 181 -24.14 34.30 -16.83
C ILE A 181 -22.76 33.76 -16.42
N LEU A 182 -21.98 33.28 -17.40
CA LEU A 182 -20.61 32.84 -17.20
C LEU A 182 -19.70 33.98 -16.71
N GLN A 183 -19.79 35.16 -17.32
CA GLN A 183 -19.03 36.36 -16.93
C GLN A 183 -19.40 36.83 -15.52
N ALA A 184 -20.69 36.87 -15.17
CA ALA A 184 -21.15 37.23 -13.83
C ALA A 184 -20.67 36.23 -12.76
N ARG A 185 -20.65 34.92 -13.06
CA ARG A 185 -20.14 33.88 -12.17
C ARG A 185 -18.62 33.96 -11.94
N ILE A 186 -17.87 34.45 -12.92
CA ILE A 186 -16.39 34.52 -12.86
C ILE A 186 -15.90 35.91 -12.39
N GLY A 187 -16.73 36.95 -12.50
CA GLY A 187 -16.37 38.32 -12.13
C GLY A 187 -15.49 39.06 -13.14
N ARG A 188 -15.34 38.54 -14.37
CA ARG A 188 -14.58 39.19 -15.46
C ARG A 188 -15.20 38.92 -16.84
N THR A 189 -14.88 39.77 -17.80
CA THR A 189 -15.20 39.52 -19.22
C THR A 189 -14.49 38.29 -19.74
N VAL A 190 -15.18 37.53 -20.59
CA VAL A 190 -14.72 36.26 -21.19
C VAL A 190 -14.68 36.42 -22.71
N ASN A 191 -13.56 36.07 -23.33
CA ASN A 191 -13.25 36.13 -24.76
C ASN A 191 -13.79 34.90 -25.52
N PRO A 192 -14.86 35.01 -26.33
CA PRO A 192 -15.37 33.90 -27.14
C PRO A 192 -14.59 33.63 -28.44
N GLN A 193 -13.63 34.47 -28.83
CA GLN A 193 -13.04 34.45 -30.17
C GLN A 193 -12.18 33.20 -30.43
N GLY A 194 -12.75 32.23 -31.14
CA GLY A 194 -12.12 30.95 -31.46
C GLY A 194 -12.57 29.79 -30.54
N ALA A 195 -13.67 29.97 -29.80
CA ALA A 195 -14.31 28.89 -29.06
C ALA A 195 -14.78 27.76 -30.01
N TYR A 196 -14.81 26.53 -29.49
CA TYR A 196 -15.20 25.33 -30.25
C TYR A 196 -15.88 24.31 -29.34
N ILE A 197 -16.67 23.41 -29.94
CA ILE A 197 -17.16 22.20 -29.28
C ILE A 197 -16.09 21.11 -29.40
N ASP A 198 -15.72 20.52 -28.26
CA ASP A 198 -14.86 19.33 -28.17
C ASP A 198 -15.63 18.04 -27.84
N ARG A 199 -16.84 18.18 -27.29
CA ARG A 199 -17.64 17.06 -26.76
C ARG A 199 -19.14 17.33 -26.84
N LEU A 200 -19.88 16.34 -27.32
CA LEU A 200 -21.34 16.24 -27.16
C LEU A 200 -21.67 15.43 -25.90
N ILE A 201 -22.78 15.77 -25.25
CA ILE A 201 -23.18 15.22 -23.95
C ILE A 201 -24.68 14.92 -23.99
N LEU A 202 -25.08 13.68 -23.67
CA LEU A 202 -26.48 13.33 -23.40
C LEU A 202 -26.69 13.34 -21.89
N ASN A 203 -27.55 14.24 -21.39
CA ASN A 203 -28.08 14.15 -20.04
C ASN A 203 -29.30 13.22 -20.06
N VAL A 204 -29.21 12.05 -19.44
CA VAL A 204 -30.23 10.99 -19.52
C VAL A 204 -31.04 10.84 -18.23
N TYR A 205 -30.86 11.69 -17.24
CA TYR A 205 -31.73 11.68 -16.05
C TYR A 205 -33.15 12.10 -16.41
N THR A 206 -34.12 11.19 -16.26
CA THR A 206 -35.54 11.40 -16.58
C THR A 206 -36.45 11.29 -15.35
N GLY A 207 -35.87 11.46 -14.16
CA GLY A 207 -36.47 11.11 -12.87
C GLY A 207 -36.14 9.68 -12.42
N PRO A 208 -36.51 9.29 -11.18
CA PRO A 208 -36.23 7.97 -10.62
C PRO A 208 -36.91 6.83 -11.40
N GLY A 209 -36.36 5.62 -11.26
CA GLY A 209 -36.82 4.38 -11.89
C GLY A 209 -36.01 3.99 -13.13
N PRO A 210 -36.47 2.98 -13.89
CA PRO A 210 -35.76 2.48 -15.07
C PRO A 210 -35.83 3.46 -16.25
N LEU A 211 -34.78 3.42 -17.07
CA LEU A 211 -34.68 4.01 -18.40
C LEU A 211 -33.99 3.01 -19.34
N GLU A 212 -34.42 2.99 -20.59
CA GLU A 212 -33.88 2.17 -21.66
C GLU A 212 -33.83 3.06 -22.92
N LEU A 213 -32.65 3.16 -23.52
CA LEU A 213 -32.26 4.19 -24.48
C LEU A 213 -31.43 3.56 -25.61
N TRP A 214 -31.79 3.85 -26.85
CA TRP A 214 -31.00 3.57 -28.05
C TRP A 214 -30.56 4.90 -28.70
N ILE A 215 -29.35 4.94 -29.23
CA ILE A 215 -28.69 6.11 -29.80
C ILE A 215 -28.07 5.74 -31.16
N ASP A 216 -28.40 6.50 -32.21
CA ASP A 216 -27.95 6.26 -33.58
C ASP A 216 -27.71 7.60 -34.33
N ASP A 217 -27.15 7.55 -35.55
CA ASP A 217 -26.96 8.65 -36.49
C ASP A 217 -26.56 9.99 -35.83
N LEU A 218 -25.29 10.07 -35.41
CA LEU A 218 -24.70 11.31 -34.89
C LEU A 218 -23.98 12.07 -36.01
N ASP A 219 -24.42 13.30 -36.28
CA ASP A 219 -23.80 14.27 -37.19
C ASP A 219 -23.37 15.52 -36.38
N ILE A 220 -22.16 16.01 -36.58
CA ILE A 220 -21.72 17.35 -36.11
C ILE A 220 -20.82 18.01 -37.16
N GLY A 221 -21.07 19.28 -37.47
CA GLY A 221 -20.20 20.02 -38.38
C GLY A 221 -20.59 21.50 -38.55
N PRO A 222 -19.71 22.30 -39.20
CA PRO A 222 -18.40 21.89 -39.72
C PRO A 222 -17.36 21.64 -38.61
N VAL A 223 -16.50 20.63 -38.80
CA VAL A 223 -15.37 20.33 -37.91
C VAL A 223 -14.02 20.63 -38.56
N ASP A 224 -13.06 21.11 -37.78
CA ASP A 224 -11.69 21.32 -38.22
C ASP A 224 -10.88 20.02 -38.07
N ALA A 225 -10.90 19.19 -39.11
CA ALA A 225 -10.08 17.98 -39.20
C ALA A 225 -8.57 18.27 -39.28
N SER A 226 -8.15 19.48 -39.68
CA SER A 226 -6.73 19.84 -39.81
C SER A 226 -6.06 20.10 -38.46
N ARG A 227 -6.82 20.63 -37.48
CA ARG A 227 -6.34 20.88 -36.11
C ARG A 227 -5.96 19.64 -35.31
N GLN A 228 -6.32 18.43 -35.76
CA GLN A 228 -5.80 17.20 -35.16
C GLN A 228 -4.31 16.95 -35.48
N VAL A 229 -3.70 17.67 -36.43
CA VAL A 229 -2.35 17.38 -36.96
C VAL A 229 -1.27 18.40 -36.51
N GLU A 230 -1.63 19.63 -36.14
CA GLU A 230 -0.66 20.70 -35.80
C GLU A 230 0.05 20.56 -34.44
N LYS A 231 0.03 19.38 -33.81
CA LYS A 231 0.97 18.98 -32.74
C LYS A 231 2.00 17.94 -33.25
N GLY A 232 2.56 18.13 -34.45
CA GLY A 232 3.53 17.16 -34.99
C GLY A 232 4.26 17.47 -36.31
N ALA A 233 4.47 18.74 -36.70
CA ALA A 233 5.03 19.05 -38.03
C ALA A 233 6.07 20.19 -38.07
N ALA A 234 7.17 20.09 -37.31
CA ALA A 234 8.34 20.96 -37.49
C ALA A 234 9.65 20.17 -37.35
N GLN A 235 10.54 20.32 -38.35
CA GLN A 235 11.89 19.77 -38.43
C GLN A 235 12.04 18.25 -38.23
N MET A 236 11.90 17.49 -39.33
CA MET A 236 12.64 16.24 -39.50
C MET A 236 13.14 16.07 -40.94
N THR A 237 14.40 16.44 -41.19
CA THR A 237 15.15 16.11 -42.41
C THR A 237 16.33 15.22 -42.06
N GLY A 238 16.08 13.93 -41.91
CA GLY A 238 17.10 12.92 -41.58
C GLY A 238 16.49 11.53 -41.68
N ARG A 239 17.19 10.60 -42.35
CA ARG A 239 16.73 9.21 -42.55
C ARG A 239 17.17 8.32 -41.39
N GLY A 240 16.25 7.50 -40.88
CA GLY A 240 16.54 6.41 -39.95
C GLY A 240 15.25 5.76 -39.48
N GLY A 241 15.12 4.45 -39.63
CA GLY A 241 13.99 3.70 -39.07
C GLY A 241 14.17 3.53 -37.56
N GLY A 242 13.24 4.06 -36.76
CA GLY A 242 13.25 3.98 -35.30
C GLY A 242 11.84 3.69 -34.77
N SER A 243 11.75 2.98 -33.64
CA SER A 243 10.48 2.57 -33.05
C SER A 243 9.61 3.76 -32.63
N ARG A 244 8.30 3.61 -32.79
CA ARG A 244 7.28 4.67 -32.57
C ARG A 244 6.91 4.86 -31.09
N TRP A 245 7.88 4.79 -30.19
CA TRP A 245 7.67 5.19 -28.79
C TRP A 245 7.36 6.69 -28.75
N ARG A 246 6.23 7.08 -28.17
CA ARG A 246 5.95 8.48 -27.82
C ARG A 246 6.86 8.93 -26.67
N ARG A 247 6.85 10.22 -26.35
CA ARG A 247 7.61 10.79 -25.22
C ARG A 247 6.98 10.40 -23.88
N ALA A 248 7.10 9.13 -23.49
CA ALA A 248 7.10 8.76 -22.08
C ALA A 248 8.24 9.51 -21.36
N ARG A 249 8.06 9.83 -20.08
CA ARG A 249 9.06 10.52 -19.27
C ARG A 249 10.40 9.79 -19.28
N LEU A 250 11.46 10.59 -19.17
CA LEU A 250 12.81 10.06 -19.08
C LEU A 250 13.01 9.54 -17.66
N VAL A 251 12.84 8.23 -17.49
CA VAL A 251 13.12 7.56 -16.22
C VAL A 251 14.45 6.82 -16.35
N GLU A 252 15.39 7.13 -15.47
CA GLU A 252 16.74 6.59 -15.44
C GLU A 252 17.12 6.23 -14.00
N GLN A 253 18.13 5.38 -13.85
CA GLN A 253 18.69 5.02 -12.54
C GLN A 253 20.14 5.51 -12.47
N SER A 254 20.50 6.20 -11.38
CA SER A 254 21.85 6.76 -11.20
C SER A 254 22.17 6.93 -9.72
N GLY A 255 23.42 6.64 -9.33
CA GLY A 255 23.92 6.92 -7.97
C GLY A 255 23.16 6.22 -6.82
N GLY A 256 22.43 5.14 -7.09
CA GLY A 256 21.56 4.50 -6.10
C GLY A 256 20.15 5.11 -6.00
N GLN A 257 19.77 6.03 -6.89
CA GLN A 257 18.48 6.73 -6.94
C GLN A 257 17.74 6.50 -8.27
N LEU A 258 16.40 6.67 -8.26
CA LEU A 258 15.61 6.86 -9.49
C LEU A 258 15.55 8.35 -9.84
N LEU A 259 15.68 8.65 -11.14
CA LEU A 259 15.51 9.97 -11.73
C LEU A 259 14.27 9.97 -12.64
N VAL A 260 13.40 10.95 -12.51
CA VAL A 260 12.30 11.23 -13.46
C VAL A 260 12.53 12.63 -14.05
N ASP A 261 12.65 12.71 -15.36
CA ASP A 261 12.99 13.92 -16.12
C ASP A 261 14.24 14.65 -15.55
N GLY A 262 15.25 13.86 -15.18
CA GLY A 262 16.51 14.32 -14.61
C GLY A 262 16.47 14.76 -13.13
N LYS A 263 15.35 14.54 -12.42
CA LYS A 263 15.19 14.89 -10.99
C LYS A 263 15.06 13.64 -10.13
N PRO A 264 15.73 13.56 -8.96
CA PRO A 264 15.52 12.48 -8.01
C PRO A 264 14.04 12.32 -7.63
N PHE A 265 13.56 11.09 -7.61
CA PHE A 265 12.15 10.76 -7.40
C PHE A 265 11.97 9.68 -6.31
N PHE A 266 11.22 10.02 -5.26
CA PHE A 266 10.79 9.08 -4.22
C PHE A 266 9.36 8.63 -4.56
N PHE A 267 9.20 7.37 -4.99
CA PHE A 267 7.89 6.87 -5.38
C PHE A 267 7.03 6.50 -4.17
N ARG A 268 5.75 6.91 -4.21
CA ARG A 268 4.67 6.39 -3.36
C ARG A 268 3.76 5.58 -4.26
N ALA A 269 4.14 4.32 -4.44
CA ALA A 269 3.40 3.37 -5.25
C ALA A 269 2.31 2.68 -4.44
N ILE A 270 1.15 2.43 -5.05
CA ILE A 270 0.11 1.59 -4.44
C ILE A 270 -0.25 0.45 -5.38
N ARG A 271 -0.38 -0.77 -4.83
CA ARG A 271 -0.94 -1.91 -5.58
C ARG A 271 -2.41 -1.63 -5.84
N TYR A 272 -2.75 -1.46 -7.12
CA TYR A 272 -4.10 -1.17 -7.57
C TYR A 272 -4.93 -2.46 -7.62
N THR A 273 -6.08 -2.45 -6.96
CA THR A 273 -7.08 -3.53 -6.93
C THR A 273 -8.53 -3.01 -7.04
N GLY A 274 -8.73 -1.75 -7.45
CA GLY A 274 -10.02 -1.24 -7.95
C GLY A 274 -10.49 0.14 -7.43
N THR A 275 -9.69 0.85 -6.63
CA THR A 275 -10.09 2.16 -6.08
C THR A 275 -9.93 3.26 -7.15
N PRO A 276 -10.95 4.12 -7.41
CA PRO A 276 -10.88 5.13 -8.46
C PRO A 276 -9.65 6.02 -8.38
N LEU A 277 -8.96 6.24 -9.52
CA LEU A 277 -7.61 6.84 -9.53
C LEU A 277 -7.59 8.23 -8.88
N HIS A 278 -8.55 9.10 -9.19
CA HIS A 278 -8.66 10.42 -8.56
C HIS A 278 -8.68 10.40 -7.02
N VAL A 279 -9.19 9.33 -6.37
CA VAL A 279 -9.15 9.18 -4.90
C VAL A 279 -7.74 8.87 -4.41
N LEU A 280 -7.04 7.95 -5.09
CA LEU A 280 -5.63 7.64 -4.81
C LEU A 280 -4.72 8.85 -5.07
N ARG A 281 -5.04 9.65 -6.10
CA ARG A 281 -4.34 10.89 -6.45
C ARG A 281 -4.53 11.97 -5.38
N GLN A 282 -5.75 12.12 -4.87
CA GLN A 282 -6.05 13.00 -3.73
C GLN A 282 -5.36 12.53 -2.45
N ALA A 283 -5.21 11.22 -2.25
CA ALA A 283 -4.44 10.64 -1.15
C ALA A 283 -2.91 10.71 -1.35
N GLY A 284 -2.41 11.47 -2.34
CA GLY A 284 -0.99 11.76 -2.52
C GLY A 284 -0.14 10.61 -3.08
N PHE A 285 -0.77 9.57 -3.64
CA PHE A 285 -0.03 8.57 -4.42
C PHE A 285 0.38 9.14 -5.78
N ASP A 286 1.61 8.83 -6.20
CA ASP A 286 2.18 9.31 -7.46
C ASP A 286 2.35 8.21 -8.51
N THR A 287 2.38 6.95 -8.05
CA THR A 287 2.73 5.77 -8.84
C THR A 287 1.69 4.64 -8.64
N LEU A 288 1.33 3.95 -9.71
CA LEU A 288 0.47 2.75 -9.67
C LEU A 288 1.32 1.49 -9.86
N TRP A 289 1.13 0.48 -9.03
CA TRP A 289 1.67 -0.86 -9.28
C TRP A 289 0.60 -1.71 -9.97
N LEU A 290 0.86 -2.08 -11.22
CA LEU A 290 -0.11 -2.73 -12.10
C LEU A 290 0.33 -4.15 -12.50
N PRO A 291 -0.59 -5.13 -12.49
CA PRO A 291 -0.31 -6.50 -12.94
C PRO A 291 -0.20 -6.55 -14.49
N PRO A 292 0.40 -7.62 -15.07
CA PRO A 292 0.67 -7.72 -16.52
C PRO A 292 -0.59 -7.69 -17.41
N ASP A 293 -1.75 -7.99 -16.84
CA ASP A 293 -3.08 -8.04 -17.48
C ASP A 293 -3.92 -6.77 -17.28
N ALA A 294 -3.38 -5.74 -16.60
CA ALA A 294 -4.09 -4.48 -16.28
C ALA A 294 -4.89 -3.91 -17.46
N ALA A 295 -6.10 -3.40 -17.19
CA ALA A 295 -7.05 -2.95 -18.21
C ALA A 295 -6.50 -1.81 -19.10
N THR A 296 -6.93 -1.75 -20.37
CA THR A 296 -6.41 -0.76 -21.35
C THR A 296 -6.95 0.63 -21.02
N GLU A 297 -8.17 0.63 -20.49
CA GLU A 297 -8.99 1.73 -20.06
C GLU A 297 -8.37 2.36 -18.80
N LEU A 298 -7.88 1.52 -17.88
CA LEU A 298 -7.10 1.92 -16.71
C LEU A 298 -5.76 2.56 -17.08
N LEU A 299 -5.05 2.00 -18.07
CA LEU A 299 -3.79 2.57 -18.56
C LEU A 299 -4.03 3.94 -19.23
N ALA A 300 -5.11 4.07 -20.01
CA ALA A 300 -5.52 5.35 -20.59
C ALA A 300 -5.98 6.37 -19.53
N GLU A 301 -6.59 5.94 -18.43
CA GLU A 301 -6.92 6.80 -17.29
C GLU A 301 -5.66 7.26 -16.54
N ALA A 302 -4.74 6.33 -16.28
CA ALA A 302 -3.46 6.59 -15.63
C ALA A 302 -2.64 7.64 -16.41
N GLU A 303 -2.53 7.49 -17.73
CA GLU A 303 -1.84 8.44 -18.61
C GLU A 303 -2.54 9.82 -18.61
N ARG A 304 -3.88 9.87 -18.68
CA ARG A 304 -4.65 11.14 -18.63
C ARG A 304 -4.46 11.91 -17.32
N GLU A 305 -4.34 11.22 -16.19
CA GLU A 305 -4.07 11.83 -14.88
C GLU A 305 -2.56 12.02 -14.59
N GLY A 306 -1.68 11.58 -15.50
CA GLY A 306 -0.22 11.72 -15.42
C GLY A 306 0.43 10.87 -14.33
N TRP A 307 -0.08 9.66 -14.10
CA TRP A 307 0.49 8.66 -13.18
C TRP A 307 1.76 8.04 -13.73
N LEU A 308 2.70 7.73 -12.83
CA LEU A 308 3.80 6.83 -13.14
C LEU A 308 3.34 5.38 -12.92
N VAL A 309 3.80 4.44 -13.74
CA VAL A 309 3.41 3.02 -13.67
C VAL A 309 4.61 2.14 -13.34
N ILE A 310 4.51 1.33 -12.29
CA ILE A 310 5.35 0.15 -12.10
C ILE A 310 4.59 -1.03 -12.70
N ALA A 311 5.14 -1.56 -13.79
CA ALA A 311 4.49 -2.59 -14.59
C ALA A 311 5.08 -3.96 -14.27
N THR A 312 4.32 -4.82 -13.59
CA THR A 312 4.74 -6.22 -13.38
C THR A 312 4.71 -6.97 -14.70
N LEU A 313 5.84 -7.58 -15.08
CA LEU A 313 5.97 -8.44 -16.25
C LEU A 313 5.94 -9.92 -15.84
N PRO A 314 5.45 -10.84 -16.71
CA PRO A 314 5.71 -12.26 -16.53
C PRO A 314 7.21 -12.55 -16.68
N LEU A 315 7.71 -13.58 -15.99
CA LEU A 315 9.06 -14.09 -16.23
C LEU A 315 9.06 -15.00 -17.47
N ALA A 316 10.18 -14.96 -18.21
CA ALA A 316 10.48 -15.95 -19.24
C ALA A 316 10.30 -17.41 -18.71
N PRO A 317 9.88 -18.34 -19.57
CA PRO A 317 9.63 -19.73 -19.19
C PRO A 317 10.90 -20.43 -18.69
N ALA A 318 10.71 -21.57 -18.02
CA ALA A 318 11.81 -22.48 -17.74
C ALA A 318 12.46 -22.94 -19.07
N ARG A 319 13.73 -23.35 -19.01
CA ARG A 319 14.41 -23.90 -20.19
C ARG A 319 14.04 -25.37 -20.33
N GLU A 320 13.40 -25.74 -21.43
CA GLU A 320 13.28 -27.14 -21.82
C GLU A 320 14.55 -27.59 -22.56
N GLU A 321 15.01 -28.81 -22.29
CA GLU A 321 16.32 -29.30 -22.77
C GLU A 321 16.35 -29.55 -24.29
N ALA A 322 15.19 -29.76 -24.91
CA ALA A 322 15.06 -30.18 -26.30
C ALA A 322 15.14 -29.03 -27.34
N GLU A 323 14.95 -27.77 -26.93
CA GLU A 323 14.66 -26.70 -27.90
C GLU A 323 15.89 -25.93 -28.42
N GLY A 324 16.51 -26.40 -29.50
CA GLY A 324 17.54 -25.63 -30.22
C GLY A 324 17.04 -24.27 -30.74
N GLY A 325 17.70 -23.16 -30.35
CA GLY A 325 17.42 -21.81 -30.83
C GLY A 325 18.01 -20.69 -29.94
N PRO A 326 18.09 -19.44 -30.42
CA PRO A 326 18.56 -18.30 -29.62
C PRO A 326 17.54 -17.93 -28.53
N VAL A 327 17.81 -18.34 -27.29
CA VAL A 327 16.88 -18.27 -26.14
C VAL A 327 16.32 -16.87 -25.88
N VAL A 328 17.11 -15.81 -26.12
CA VAL A 328 16.67 -14.42 -25.92
C VAL A 328 15.60 -14.00 -26.95
N GLU A 329 15.64 -14.50 -28.19
CA GLU A 329 14.65 -14.14 -29.21
C GLU A 329 13.25 -14.70 -28.90
N ARG A 330 13.17 -15.91 -28.32
CA ARG A 330 11.89 -16.46 -27.81
C ARG A 330 11.34 -15.60 -26.67
N ALA A 331 12.15 -15.30 -25.66
CA ALA A 331 11.74 -14.44 -24.55
C ALA A 331 11.33 -13.03 -25.01
N VAL A 332 12.02 -12.46 -26.02
CA VAL A 332 11.62 -11.19 -26.67
C VAL A 332 10.25 -11.31 -27.34
N SER A 333 9.95 -12.41 -28.02
CA SER A 333 8.65 -12.68 -28.64
C SER A 333 7.53 -12.80 -27.59
N GLU A 334 7.77 -13.56 -26.51
CA GLU A 334 6.81 -13.84 -25.43
C GLU A 334 6.51 -12.61 -24.54
N LEU A 335 7.51 -11.76 -24.30
CA LEU A 335 7.36 -10.53 -23.51
C LEU A 335 6.82 -9.35 -24.34
N SER A 336 6.93 -9.42 -25.68
CA SER A 336 6.47 -8.35 -26.58
C SER A 336 5.00 -7.93 -26.38
N PRO A 337 4.01 -8.81 -26.17
CA PRO A 337 2.63 -8.41 -25.87
C PRO A 337 2.49 -7.60 -24.59
N ALA A 338 3.17 -8.01 -23.51
CA ALA A 338 3.14 -7.30 -22.23
C ALA A 338 3.85 -5.93 -22.33
N LEU A 339 5.04 -5.88 -22.93
CA LEU A 339 5.79 -4.64 -23.13
C LEU A 339 5.05 -3.64 -24.04
N ARG A 340 4.38 -4.12 -25.09
CA ARG A 340 3.49 -3.29 -25.94
C ARG A 340 2.24 -2.81 -25.22
N ARG A 341 1.77 -3.51 -24.19
CA ARG A 341 0.60 -3.07 -23.39
C ARG A 341 0.93 -1.83 -22.57
N PHE A 342 2.16 -1.72 -22.08
CA PHE A 342 2.63 -0.57 -21.30
C PHE A 342 3.34 0.51 -22.15
N SER A 343 3.44 0.38 -23.48
CA SER A 343 4.23 1.32 -24.31
C SER A 343 3.61 2.70 -24.50
N GLU A 344 2.33 2.88 -24.16
CA GLU A 344 1.62 4.17 -24.17
C GLU A 344 1.42 4.73 -22.74
N ALA A 345 2.16 4.25 -21.74
CA ALA A 345 2.10 4.70 -20.36
C ALA A 345 3.46 5.22 -19.85
N ASP A 346 3.43 6.18 -18.94
CA ASP A 346 4.60 6.68 -18.19
C ASP A 346 5.19 5.62 -17.22
N VAL A 347 5.88 4.59 -17.76
CA VAL A 347 6.52 3.54 -16.95
C VAL A 347 7.68 4.09 -16.12
N LEU A 348 7.67 3.86 -14.81
CA LEU A 348 8.76 4.12 -13.88
C LEU A 348 9.83 3.02 -14.00
N PHE A 349 9.45 1.77 -13.71
CA PHE A 349 10.30 0.60 -13.95
C PHE A 349 9.45 -0.64 -14.25
N TYR A 350 10.05 -1.60 -14.96
CA TYR A 350 9.45 -2.92 -15.15
C TYR A 350 9.76 -3.80 -13.94
N ASP A 351 8.73 -4.28 -13.25
CA ASP A 351 8.82 -5.19 -12.12
C ASP A 351 8.87 -6.63 -12.62
N LEU A 352 9.94 -7.37 -12.29
CA LEU A 352 10.10 -8.79 -12.63
C LEU A 352 9.44 -9.71 -11.58
N GLY A 353 8.66 -9.13 -10.67
CA GLY A 353 7.81 -9.76 -9.66
C GLY A 353 8.46 -9.86 -8.29
N GLY A 354 7.63 -10.09 -7.27
CA GLY A 354 8.06 -10.22 -5.88
C GLY A 354 8.43 -11.65 -5.45
N GLY A 355 9.01 -11.73 -4.25
CA GLY A 355 9.43 -12.96 -3.59
C GLY A 355 10.51 -13.76 -4.32
N ARG A 356 11.28 -13.16 -5.23
CA ARG A 356 12.23 -13.91 -6.09
C ARG A 356 13.39 -14.50 -5.30
N SER A 357 13.67 -15.77 -5.54
CA SER A 357 14.68 -16.55 -4.85
C SER A 357 15.83 -16.93 -5.78
N ARG A 358 16.93 -17.44 -5.23
CA ARG A 358 18.10 -17.91 -6.00
C ARG A 358 17.74 -18.89 -7.12
N ALA A 359 16.66 -19.68 -6.97
CA ALA A 359 16.16 -20.59 -7.99
C ALA A 359 15.50 -19.87 -9.19
N ASP A 360 15.01 -18.64 -9.00
CA ASP A 360 14.43 -17.81 -10.05
C ASP A 360 15.49 -17.02 -10.84
N TYR A 361 16.74 -16.94 -10.35
CA TYR A 361 17.77 -16.03 -10.87
C TYR A 361 17.98 -16.14 -12.39
N GLU A 362 18.14 -17.35 -12.93
CA GLU A 362 18.34 -17.57 -14.38
C GLU A 362 17.09 -17.25 -15.24
N ARG A 363 15.91 -17.20 -14.63
CA ARG A 363 14.68 -16.75 -15.30
C ARG A 363 14.60 -15.24 -15.30
N VAL A 364 14.92 -14.60 -14.17
CA VAL A 364 15.01 -13.14 -14.03
C VAL A 364 16.08 -12.58 -14.97
N GLU A 365 17.24 -13.21 -15.07
CA GLU A 365 18.34 -12.80 -15.96
C GLU A 365 17.98 -12.87 -17.45
N ARG A 366 17.35 -13.96 -17.91
CA ARG A 366 16.85 -14.06 -19.30
C ARG A 366 15.73 -13.06 -19.59
N THR A 367 14.84 -12.82 -18.62
CA THR A 367 13.79 -11.79 -18.72
C THR A 367 14.43 -10.41 -18.82
N HIS A 368 15.44 -10.11 -17.99
CA HIS A 368 16.17 -8.86 -18.00
C HIS A 368 16.85 -8.57 -19.35
N GLN A 369 17.56 -9.57 -19.90
CA GLN A 369 18.21 -9.49 -21.22
C GLN A 369 17.19 -9.22 -22.33
N ALA A 370 16.04 -9.91 -22.32
CA ALA A 370 14.98 -9.71 -23.30
C ALA A 370 14.31 -8.32 -23.19
N VAL A 371 14.05 -7.82 -21.96
CA VAL A 371 13.55 -6.46 -21.75
C VAL A 371 14.58 -5.42 -22.21
N ARG A 372 15.87 -5.59 -21.88
CA ARG A 372 16.96 -4.70 -22.36
C ARG A 372 17.11 -4.68 -23.89
N ALA A 373 16.74 -5.75 -24.59
CA ALA A 373 16.74 -5.79 -26.05
C ALA A 373 15.59 -4.98 -26.69
N ILE A 374 14.51 -4.72 -25.94
CA ILE A 374 13.29 -4.03 -26.43
C ILE A 374 13.24 -2.57 -25.93
N ASP A 375 13.50 -2.35 -24.64
CA ASP A 375 13.67 -1.04 -24.00
C ASP A 375 15.01 -1.04 -23.24
N PRO A 376 16.11 -0.60 -23.87
CA PRO A 376 17.43 -0.63 -23.24
C PRO A 376 17.54 0.28 -22.01
N ARG A 377 16.73 1.35 -21.92
CA ARG A 377 16.93 2.43 -20.96
C ARG A 377 16.07 2.34 -19.70
N ARG A 378 14.83 1.84 -19.81
CA ARG A 378 13.92 1.78 -18.66
C ARG A 378 14.56 1.01 -17.51
N PRO A 379 14.51 1.52 -16.27
CA PRO A 379 14.95 0.75 -15.12
C PRO A 379 14.11 -0.53 -14.97
N GLN A 380 14.73 -1.56 -14.40
CA GLN A 380 14.08 -2.81 -14.07
C GLN A 380 14.21 -3.08 -12.58
N GLY A 381 13.20 -3.72 -12.01
CA GLY A 381 13.10 -4.01 -10.59
C GLY A 381 12.77 -5.45 -10.29
N VAL A 382 13.10 -5.87 -9.07
CA VAL A 382 12.66 -7.15 -8.49
C VAL A 382 12.43 -6.95 -7.01
N ASP A 383 11.44 -7.62 -6.41
CA ASP A 383 11.40 -7.80 -4.95
C ASP A 383 11.95 -9.19 -4.62
N ALA A 384 13.04 -9.20 -3.86
CA ALA A 384 13.87 -10.38 -3.63
C ALA A 384 13.64 -10.96 -2.23
N TRP A 385 13.73 -12.29 -2.16
CA TRP A 385 13.69 -13.05 -0.92
C TRP A 385 15.11 -13.40 -0.42
N ASP A 386 16.02 -13.67 -1.34
CA ASP A 386 17.45 -13.94 -1.12
C ASP A 386 18.28 -13.57 -2.37
N SER A 387 19.57 -13.88 -2.39
CA SER A 387 20.50 -13.54 -3.47
C SER A 387 20.56 -12.03 -3.78
N PHE A 388 20.44 -11.17 -2.75
CA PHE A 388 20.36 -9.70 -2.86
C PHE A 388 21.57 -9.08 -3.58
N ALA A 389 22.77 -9.58 -3.29
CA ALA A 389 23.99 -9.15 -3.97
C ALA A 389 23.99 -9.53 -5.47
N GLY A 390 23.40 -10.67 -5.82
CA GLY A 390 23.21 -11.08 -7.21
C GLY A 390 22.15 -10.24 -7.93
N TYR A 391 20.99 -10.03 -7.32
CA TYR A 391 19.93 -9.22 -7.92
C TYR A 391 20.34 -7.76 -8.09
N SER A 392 21.03 -7.15 -7.13
CA SER A 392 21.58 -5.79 -7.28
C SER A 392 22.79 -5.68 -8.23
N ALA A 393 23.39 -6.81 -8.63
CA ALA A 393 24.33 -6.90 -9.74
C ALA A 393 23.65 -7.02 -11.13
N LEU A 394 22.36 -7.40 -11.17
CA LEU A 394 21.57 -7.62 -12.39
C LEU A 394 20.60 -6.47 -12.70
N VAL A 395 19.77 -6.06 -11.74
CA VAL A 395 18.70 -5.06 -11.92
C VAL A 395 19.01 -3.74 -11.19
N ASP A 396 18.30 -2.68 -11.57
CA ASP A 396 18.55 -1.31 -11.11
C ASP A 396 17.83 -0.99 -9.79
N VAL A 397 16.72 -1.69 -9.53
CA VAL A 397 15.83 -1.50 -8.37
C VAL A 397 15.65 -2.84 -7.64
N VAL A 398 15.90 -2.89 -6.33
CA VAL A 398 15.77 -4.11 -5.51
C VAL A 398 14.88 -3.85 -4.30
N GLY A 399 13.80 -4.62 -4.19
CA GLY A 399 12.91 -4.64 -3.05
C GLY A 399 13.26 -5.74 -2.07
N ALA A 400 12.92 -5.52 -0.81
CA ALA A 400 12.77 -6.59 0.17
C ALA A 400 11.53 -6.28 1.01
N HIS A 401 10.59 -7.21 1.17
CA HIS A 401 9.43 -7.00 2.04
C HIS A 401 9.19 -8.11 3.06
N ARG A 402 8.45 -7.75 4.11
CA ARG A 402 7.90 -8.66 5.10
C ARG A 402 6.66 -8.03 5.72
N TRP A 403 5.77 -8.85 6.25
CA TRP A 403 4.54 -8.43 6.91
C TRP A 403 4.69 -8.58 8.45
N PRO A 404 5.16 -7.56 9.19
CA PRO A 404 5.34 -7.67 10.64
C PRO A 404 4.04 -7.53 11.43
N LEU A 405 3.04 -6.80 10.93
CA LEU A 405 1.80 -6.55 11.67
C LEU A 405 1.00 -7.85 11.77
N PHE A 406 0.35 -8.03 12.91
CA PHE A 406 -0.35 -9.25 13.32
C PHE A 406 0.55 -10.47 13.56
N THR A 407 1.88 -10.31 13.55
CA THR A 407 2.85 -11.40 13.77
C THR A 407 3.67 -11.24 15.05
N SER A 408 4.40 -12.28 15.42
CA SER A 408 5.40 -12.25 16.49
C SER A 408 6.68 -11.46 16.17
N LEU A 409 6.81 -10.85 14.99
CA LEU A 409 7.95 -10.00 14.62
C LEU A 409 7.78 -8.58 15.17
N GLU A 410 8.40 -8.30 16.31
CA GLU A 410 8.50 -6.96 16.90
C GLU A 410 9.07 -5.93 15.89
N LEU A 411 8.58 -4.68 15.95
CA LEU A 411 8.95 -3.63 14.97
C LEU A 411 10.45 -3.27 14.98
N SER A 412 11.14 -3.48 16.11
CA SER A 412 12.60 -3.37 16.19
C SER A 412 13.32 -4.48 15.41
N GLY A 413 12.81 -5.72 15.47
CA GLY A 413 13.28 -6.84 14.66
C GLY A 413 13.00 -6.64 13.17
N TYR A 414 11.84 -6.08 12.80
CA TYR A 414 11.54 -5.68 11.41
C TYR A 414 12.51 -4.59 10.89
N ARG A 415 12.80 -3.56 11.69
CA ARG A 415 13.83 -2.55 11.37
C ARG A 415 15.19 -3.20 11.11
N ASP A 416 15.64 -4.05 12.03
CA ASP A 416 16.96 -4.67 11.96
C ASP A 416 17.06 -5.62 10.75
N TRP A 417 16.01 -6.41 10.49
CA TRP A 417 15.87 -7.20 9.27
C TRP A 417 15.95 -6.35 8.00
N LEU A 418 15.23 -5.22 7.93
CA LEU A 418 15.19 -4.37 6.73
C LEU A 418 16.53 -3.64 6.50
N ALA A 419 17.20 -3.20 7.56
CA ALA A 419 18.56 -2.65 7.49
C ALA A 419 19.57 -3.70 7.00
N GLN A 420 19.45 -4.95 7.48
CA GLN A 420 20.20 -6.11 7.00
C GLN A 420 19.96 -6.38 5.50
N ARG A 421 18.72 -6.26 4.99
CA ARG A 421 18.45 -6.40 3.55
C ARG A 421 19.01 -5.25 2.71
N ARG A 422 19.03 -4.02 3.23
CA ARG A 422 19.73 -2.90 2.58
C ARG A 422 21.24 -3.10 2.56
N GLU A 423 21.84 -3.65 3.61
CA GLU A 423 23.28 -3.94 3.65
C GLU A 423 23.70 -5.06 2.67
N LEU A 424 22.85 -6.07 2.45
CA LEU A 424 23.08 -7.12 1.45
C LEU A 424 22.84 -6.64 -0.01
N THR A 425 22.31 -5.43 -0.20
CA THR A 425 22.00 -4.84 -1.51
C THR A 425 23.10 -3.87 -1.94
N ALA A 426 23.71 -4.07 -3.11
CA ALA A 426 24.79 -3.22 -3.59
C ALA A 426 24.37 -1.74 -3.69
N HIS A 427 25.23 -0.82 -3.22
CA HIS A 427 24.91 0.61 -3.07
C HIS A 427 24.44 1.31 -4.35
N ARG A 428 24.80 0.80 -5.53
CA ARG A 428 24.36 1.32 -6.82
C ARG A 428 22.85 1.13 -7.08
N ALA A 429 22.21 0.16 -6.44
CA ALA A 429 20.81 -0.19 -6.67
C ALA A 429 19.87 0.58 -5.75
N VAL A 430 18.71 0.96 -6.29
CA VAL A 430 17.64 1.65 -5.56
C VAL A 430 16.93 0.64 -4.67
N PHE A 431 16.87 0.89 -3.37
CA PHE A 431 16.24 -0.03 -2.42
C PHE A 431 14.87 0.47 -1.97
N TRP A 432 13.91 -0.44 -1.84
CA TRP A 432 12.52 -0.13 -1.46
C TRP A 432 11.87 -1.30 -0.71
N THR A 433 10.65 -1.12 -0.20
CA THR A 433 9.91 -2.17 0.50
C THR A 433 8.39 -1.99 0.35
N TRP A 434 7.62 -3.07 0.59
CA TRP A 434 6.18 -2.98 0.75
C TRP A 434 5.81 -2.62 2.20
N VAL A 435 4.96 -1.61 2.35
CA VAL A 435 4.31 -1.21 3.59
C VAL A 435 2.99 -1.96 3.74
N GLN A 436 2.81 -2.63 4.87
CA GLN A 436 1.62 -3.42 5.17
C GLN A 436 0.40 -2.52 5.47
N ASN A 437 -0.60 -2.55 4.58
CA ASN A 437 -1.88 -1.86 4.75
C ASN A 437 -3.06 -2.83 4.94
N HIS A 438 -2.81 -4.14 4.96
CA HIS A 438 -3.82 -5.20 4.92
C HIS A 438 -3.67 -6.22 6.06
N LEU A 439 -4.76 -6.91 6.37
CA LEU A 439 -4.68 -8.26 6.93
C LEU A 439 -4.34 -9.21 5.78
N PRO A 440 -3.35 -10.12 5.92
CA PRO A 440 -3.05 -11.11 4.88
C PRO A 440 -4.26 -11.96 4.52
N ASP A 441 -4.42 -12.26 3.23
CA ASP A 441 -5.61 -12.95 2.70
C ASP A 441 -5.84 -14.32 3.42
N TRP A 442 -4.79 -15.11 3.65
CA TRP A 442 -4.85 -16.38 4.42
C TRP A 442 -5.38 -16.24 5.86
N TYR A 443 -5.25 -15.07 6.51
CA TYR A 443 -5.75 -14.84 7.86
C TYR A 443 -7.24 -14.47 7.85
N LEU A 444 -7.70 -13.80 6.79
CA LEU A 444 -9.12 -13.55 6.55
C LEU A 444 -9.86 -14.88 6.29
N GLU A 445 -9.29 -15.70 5.40
CA GLU A 445 -9.83 -16.99 4.98
C GLU A 445 -9.75 -18.04 6.09
N SER A 446 -8.54 -18.44 6.51
CA SER A 446 -8.33 -19.64 7.33
C SER A 446 -8.44 -19.43 8.85
N VAL A 447 -8.40 -18.19 9.34
CA VAL A 447 -8.33 -17.90 10.79
C VAL A 447 -9.52 -17.08 11.28
N LEU A 448 -9.92 -16.05 10.52
CA LEU A 448 -11.14 -15.29 10.82
C LEU A 448 -12.41 -15.91 10.25
N GLU A 449 -12.32 -16.82 9.27
CA GLU A 449 -13.49 -17.36 8.54
C GLU A 449 -14.38 -16.19 8.06
N ALA A 450 -13.75 -15.16 7.46
CA ALA A 450 -14.41 -13.91 7.13
C ALA A 450 -15.40 -14.11 5.96
N PRO A 451 -16.67 -13.68 6.10
CA PRO A 451 -17.66 -13.84 5.05
C PRO A 451 -17.39 -12.88 3.88
N GLU A 452 -17.84 -13.28 2.68
CA GLU A 452 -17.63 -12.52 1.44
C GLU A 452 -18.09 -11.04 1.55
N PRO A 453 -17.38 -10.08 0.93
CA PRO A 453 -17.76 -8.68 0.95
C PRO A 453 -19.16 -8.45 0.38
N GLY A 454 -20.05 -7.86 1.19
CA GLY A 454 -21.46 -7.63 0.83
C GLY A 454 -22.45 -8.67 1.36
N SER A 455 -21.98 -9.69 2.09
CA SER A 455 -22.79 -10.70 2.80
C SER A 455 -23.80 -10.15 3.83
N GLY A 456 -23.70 -8.88 4.21
CA GLY A 456 -24.64 -8.21 5.13
C GLY A 456 -24.36 -8.44 6.63
N GLU A 457 -23.42 -9.32 6.98
CA GLU A 457 -22.93 -9.40 8.35
C GLU A 457 -22.17 -8.13 8.76
N ALA A 458 -22.22 -7.79 10.06
CA ALA A 458 -21.50 -6.66 10.62
C ALA A 458 -20.00 -6.96 10.70
N ALA A 459 -19.29 -6.78 9.59
CA ALA A 459 -17.85 -6.97 9.50
C ALA A 459 -17.10 -6.21 10.63
N LEU A 460 -16.13 -6.89 11.22
CA LEU A 460 -15.18 -6.24 12.13
C LEU A 460 -14.38 -5.19 11.35
N PRO A 461 -13.86 -4.12 11.98
CA PRO A 461 -12.99 -3.17 11.32
C PRO A 461 -11.64 -3.83 10.95
N LEU A 462 -11.60 -4.47 9.79
CA LEU A 462 -10.46 -5.23 9.26
C LEU A 462 -9.26 -4.33 8.93
N GLY A 463 -8.07 -4.92 8.89
CA GLY A 463 -6.81 -4.25 8.58
C GLY A 463 -6.11 -3.62 9.79
N PRO A 464 -4.91 -3.03 9.58
CA PRO A 464 -4.12 -2.42 10.66
C PRO A 464 -4.69 -1.08 11.13
N GLN A 465 -4.22 -0.62 12.29
CA GLN A 465 -4.45 0.76 12.72
C GLN A 465 -3.65 1.72 11.83
N PRO A 466 -4.16 2.92 11.51
CA PRO A 466 -3.46 3.87 10.65
C PRO A 466 -2.05 4.23 11.18
N GLU A 467 -1.92 4.34 12.51
CA GLU A 467 -0.66 4.52 13.22
C GLU A 467 0.39 3.44 12.95
N GLN A 468 -0.01 2.17 12.82
CA GLN A 468 0.93 1.07 12.52
C GLN A 468 1.49 1.19 11.11
N VAL A 469 0.65 1.56 10.14
CA VAL A 469 1.06 1.79 8.75
C VAL A 469 2.04 2.97 8.66
N ARG A 470 1.80 4.05 9.42
CA ARG A 470 2.70 5.21 9.53
C ARG A 470 4.05 4.83 10.16
N LEU A 471 4.06 4.00 11.21
CA LEU A 471 5.30 3.48 11.79
C LEU A 471 6.13 2.67 10.79
N LEU A 472 5.51 1.75 10.05
CA LEU A 472 6.23 0.94 9.05
C LEU A 472 6.88 1.80 7.96
N ALA A 473 6.15 2.79 7.42
CA ALA A 473 6.68 3.68 6.40
C ALA A 473 7.90 4.48 6.91
N TYR A 474 7.86 4.96 8.16
CA TYR A 474 9.00 5.67 8.75
C TYR A 474 10.17 4.76 9.13
N ILE A 475 9.92 3.51 9.53
CA ILE A 475 10.98 2.49 9.69
C ILE A 475 11.66 2.21 8.34
N ALA A 476 10.89 2.10 7.25
CA ALA A 476 11.43 1.89 5.90
C ALA A 476 12.30 3.06 5.41
N VAL A 477 11.82 4.30 5.56
CA VAL A 477 12.60 5.51 5.27
C VAL A 477 13.86 5.57 6.13
N ALA A 478 13.77 5.24 7.42
CA ALA A 478 14.93 5.19 8.32
C ALA A 478 15.94 4.09 7.93
N CYS A 479 15.51 2.95 7.41
CA CYS A 479 16.40 1.91 6.88
C CYS A 479 16.94 2.21 5.47
N GLY A 480 16.66 3.39 4.91
CA GLY A 480 17.25 3.86 3.65
C GLY A 480 16.54 3.36 2.39
N CYS A 481 15.25 3.03 2.49
CA CYS A 481 14.38 2.87 1.32
C CYS A 481 14.15 4.23 0.63
N GLN A 482 14.23 4.27 -0.70
CA GLN A 482 14.05 5.47 -1.52
C GLN A 482 12.72 5.48 -2.30
N GLY A 483 11.84 4.54 -1.98
CA GLY A 483 10.46 4.48 -2.44
C GLY A 483 9.69 3.46 -1.60
N LEU A 484 8.37 3.56 -1.59
CA LEU A 484 7.48 2.70 -0.82
C LEU A 484 6.36 2.19 -1.72
N GLY A 485 6.12 0.88 -1.69
CA GLY A 485 4.90 0.28 -2.21
C GLY A 485 3.89 0.08 -1.08
N PHE A 486 2.61 0.36 -1.29
CA PHE A 486 1.54 0.11 -0.31
C PHE A 486 0.62 -1.02 -0.78
N TRP A 487 0.37 -2.02 0.08
CA TRP A 487 -0.35 -3.25 -0.28
C TRP A 487 -1.59 -3.46 0.58
N SER A 488 -2.82 -3.35 0.06
CA SER A 488 -3.21 -2.74 -1.24
C SER A 488 -4.40 -1.79 -1.04
N ASP A 489 -4.82 -1.09 -2.09
CA ASP A 489 -5.90 -0.09 -2.06
C ASP A 489 -7.28 -0.64 -1.64
N ARG A 490 -7.62 -1.91 -1.91
CA ARG A 490 -8.93 -2.48 -1.49
C ARG A 490 -9.20 -2.31 0.01
N PHE A 491 -8.16 -2.39 0.84
CA PHE A 491 -8.23 -2.20 2.29
C PHE A 491 -8.28 -0.72 2.75
N LEU A 492 -8.36 0.23 1.80
CA LEU A 492 -8.62 1.66 2.02
C LEU A 492 -10.07 2.06 1.73
N ALA A 493 -10.84 1.23 1.01
CA ALA A 493 -12.24 1.48 0.73
C ALA A 493 -13.13 1.37 1.99
N ASP A 494 -14.24 2.12 2.00
CA ASP A 494 -15.22 2.10 3.10
C ASP A 494 -15.80 0.67 3.33
N SER A 495 -15.89 -0.16 2.29
CA SER A 495 -16.32 -1.57 2.36
C SER A 495 -15.39 -2.49 3.16
N HIS A 496 -14.12 -2.12 3.34
CA HIS A 496 -13.15 -2.81 4.20
C HIS A 496 -12.80 -1.96 5.44
N HIS A 497 -13.67 -1.03 5.79
CA HIS A 497 -13.49 -0.04 6.86
C HIS A 497 -12.17 0.74 6.75
N GLY A 498 -11.69 1.02 5.53
CA GLY A 498 -10.35 1.56 5.27
C GLY A 498 -10.19 3.08 5.38
N ARG A 499 -11.28 3.81 5.65
CA ARG A 499 -11.35 5.28 5.51
C ARG A 499 -10.33 6.07 6.34
N ASP A 500 -10.12 5.69 7.60
CA ASP A 500 -9.12 6.31 8.49
C ASP A 500 -7.68 6.02 8.04
N ARG A 501 -7.39 4.81 7.55
CA ARG A 501 -6.13 4.48 6.89
C ARG A 501 -5.94 5.34 5.63
N LEU A 502 -6.96 5.54 4.81
CA LEU A 502 -6.88 6.41 3.64
C LEU A 502 -6.54 7.86 4.01
N GLN A 503 -7.19 8.42 5.06
CA GLN A 503 -6.86 9.76 5.57
C GLN A 503 -5.42 9.84 6.10
N ALA A 504 -4.99 8.85 6.88
CA ALA A 504 -3.64 8.81 7.44
C ALA A 504 -2.55 8.61 6.36
N LEU A 505 -2.84 7.85 5.31
CA LEU A 505 -1.95 7.69 4.16
C LEU A 505 -1.86 8.98 3.34
N ALA A 506 -2.94 9.74 3.21
CA ALA A 506 -2.90 11.08 2.61
C ALA A 506 -2.00 12.04 3.41
N ILE A 507 -2.10 12.03 4.74
CA ILE A 507 -1.20 12.79 5.64
C ILE A 507 0.26 12.33 5.46
N LEU A 508 0.51 11.01 5.56
CA LEU A 508 1.84 10.42 5.41
C LEU A 508 2.46 10.73 4.04
N ASN A 509 1.70 10.63 2.94
CA ASN A 509 2.20 10.89 1.61
C ASN A 509 2.64 12.35 1.44
N CYS A 510 1.93 13.31 2.06
CA CYS A 510 2.37 14.70 2.17
C CYS A 510 3.59 14.87 3.09
N GLU A 511 3.68 14.16 4.23
CA GLU A 511 4.88 14.20 5.09
C GLU A 511 6.12 13.67 4.34
N LEU A 512 5.98 12.59 3.57
CA LEU A 512 7.03 12.05 2.70
C LEU A 512 7.38 13.02 1.57
N ASP A 513 6.40 13.72 0.99
CA ASP A 513 6.62 14.77 -0.01
C ASP A 513 7.53 15.87 0.54
N MET A 514 7.20 16.39 1.72
CA MET A 514 7.95 17.45 2.40
C MET A 514 9.37 17.01 2.81
N LEU A 515 9.59 15.73 3.08
CA LEU A 515 10.92 15.18 3.38
C LEU A 515 11.74 14.83 2.13
N SER A 516 11.09 14.59 0.99
CA SER A 516 11.73 14.12 -0.25
C SER A 516 12.92 14.99 -0.73
N PRO A 517 12.93 16.34 -0.67
CA PRO A 517 14.08 17.12 -1.15
C PRO A 517 15.33 16.95 -0.30
N VAL A 518 15.20 16.42 0.92
CA VAL A 518 16.30 16.16 1.85
C VAL A 518 16.70 14.69 1.78
N LEU A 519 15.73 13.77 1.79
CA LEU A 519 15.95 12.32 1.62
C LEU A 519 16.68 11.99 0.32
N LEU A 520 16.43 12.75 -0.75
CA LEU A 520 16.96 12.51 -2.09
C LEU A 520 18.18 13.37 -2.47
N ALA A 521 18.73 14.19 -1.56
CA ALA A 521 19.94 14.99 -1.83
C ALA A 521 21.18 14.30 -1.23
N PRO A 522 21.92 13.49 -2.02
CA PRO A 522 22.89 12.53 -1.49
C PRO A 522 24.18 13.23 -1.01
N ARG A 523 24.60 12.97 0.24
CA ARG A 523 25.85 13.53 0.81
C ARG A 523 26.93 12.44 0.95
N ASP A 524 27.11 11.69 -0.12
CA ASP A 524 27.73 10.37 -0.13
C ASP A 524 26.96 9.32 0.71
N THR A 525 27.40 8.06 0.62
CA THR A 525 26.68 6.83 1.03
C THR A 525 26.61 6.58 2.55
N GLN A 526 26.49 7.61 3.37
CA GLN A 526 26.47 7.48 4.84
C GLN A 526 25.21 6.76 5.34
N ARG A 527 25.42 5.60 5.98
CA ARG A 527 24.37 4.79 6.63
C ARG A 527 23.63 5.57 7.71
N THR A 528 22.33 5.32 7.85
CA THR A 528 21.51 5.88 8.95
C THR A 528 22.11 5.54 10.32
N GLN A 529 22.38 6.56 11.12
CA GLN A 529 22.86 6.39 12.49
C GLN A 529 21.66 6.33 13.45
N TRP A 530 21.51 5.22 14.20
CA TRP A 530 20.47 5.10 15.21
C TRP A 530 20.94 5.68 16.56
N LEU A 531 20.31 6.76 16.99
CA LEU A 531 20.56 7.46 18.25
C LEU A 531 19.64 6.93 19.36
N LYS A 532 20.17 6.88 20.58
CA LYS A 532 19.37 6.71 21.80
C LYS A 532 18.71 8.05 22.18
N THR A 533 17.58 7.97 22.86
CA THR A 533 16.85 9.13 23.41
C THR A 533 16.72 9.00 24.92
N SER A 534 16.09 9.98 25.59
CA SER A 534 15.71 9.87 27.02
C SER A 534 14.69 8.76 27.31
N HIS A 535 14.01 8.20 26.30
CA HIS A 535 12.98 7.18 26.49
C HIS A 535 13.41 5.83 25.88
N PRO A 536 13.38 4.71 26.64
CA PRO A 536 13.93 3.44 26.17
C PRO A 536 13.16 2.83 24.98
N GLN A 537 11.88 3.18 24.85
CA GLN A 537 11.01 2.75 23.73
C GLN A 537 11.06 3.70 22.53
N VAL A 538 11.95 4.70 22.50
CA VAL A 538 12.08 5.64 21.36
C VAL A 538 13.53 5.72 20.90
N GLN A 539 13.74 5.50 19.61
CA GLN A 539 15.05 5.56 18.97
C GLN A 539 14.97 6.51 17.78
N ALA A 540 16.01 7.34 17.59
CA ALA A 540 16.00 8.36 16.55
C ALA A 540 16.96 8.01 15.41
N ALA A 541 16.42 7.81 14.22
CA ALA A 541 17.22 7.66 13.01
C ALA A 541 17.77 9.02 12.57
N LEU A 542 19.08 9.10 12.37
CA LEU A 542 19.78 10.25 11.84
C LEU A 542 20.25 9.95 10.41
N ILE A 543 19.64 10.65 9.44
CA ILE A 543 19.96 10.59 8.00
C ILE A 543 20.65 11.90 7.62
N ARG A 544 21.74 11.83 6.83
CA ARG A 544 22.53 13.00 6.43
C ARG A 544 22.37 13.27 4.93
N SER A 545 22.29 14.55 4.57
CA SER A 545 21.91 15.05 3.26
C SER A 545 22.72 16.29 2.92
N GLU A 546 22.85 16.66 1.63
CA GLU A 546 23.47 17.93 1.26
C GLU A 546 22.65 19.12 1.76
N ARG A 547 21.31 18.99 1.77
CA ARG A 547 20.37 20.06 2.16
C ARG A 547 20.07 20.13 3.67
N GLY A 548 20.67 19.24 4.47
CA GLY A 548 20.51 19.25 5.92
C GLY A 548 20.79 17.89 6.56
N LEU A 549 20.21 17.64 7.72
CA LEU A 549 20.10 16.30 8.29
C LEU A 549 18.68 16.08 8.84
N ILE A 550 18.19 14.85 8.72
CA ILE A 550 16.88 14.45 9.19
C ILE A 550 17.06 13.65 10.48
N VAL A 551 16.31 14.00 11.50
CA VAL A 551 16.16 13.23 12.73
C VAL A 551 14.72 12.72 12.78
N LEU A 552 14.57 11.40 12.81
CA LEU A 552 13.29 10.70 12.90
C LEU A 552 13.25 9.90 14.20
N PRO A 553 12.83 10.48 15.34
CA PRO A 553 12.49 9.73 16.53
C PRO A 553 11.23 8.90 16.24
N ILE A 554 11.33 7.59 16.44
CA ILE A 554 10.31 6.58 16.12
C ILE A 554 10.05 5.75 17.38
N TRP A 555 8.78 5.46 17.65
CA TRP A 555 8.34 4.59 18.74
C TRP A 555 8.55 3.11 18.41
N PHE A 556 9.30 2.42 19.27
CA PHE A 556 9.55 0.97 19.27
C PHE A 556 9.12 0.36 20.61
N GLY A 557 7.95 0.75 21.13
CA GLY A 557 7.33 0.04 22.26
C GLY A 557 7.00 -1.41 21.89
N PRO A 558 7.08 -2.35 22.84
CA PRO A 558 6.84 -3.77 22.58
C PRO A 558 5.40 -4.00 22.12
N ALA A 559 5.15 -5.06 21.36
CA ALA A 559 3.82 -5.47 20.89
C ALA A 559 3.08 -4.46 19.98
N THR A 560 3.74 -3.36 19.56
CA THR A 560 3.16 -2.32 18.69
C THR A 560 2.69 -2.86 17.34
N GLN A 561 3.25 -3.98 16.86
CA GLN A 561 2.81 -4.70 15.66
C GLN A 561 1.43 -5.40 15.81
N TYR A 562 0.90 -5.52 17.04
CA TYR A 562 -0.47 -5.96 17.30
C TYR A 562 -1.37 -4.76 17.59
N VAL A 563 -1.05 -4.01 18.66
CA VAL A 563 -1.76 -2.81 19.12
C VAL A 563 -0.73 -1.84 19.70
N PRO A 564 -0.58 -0.62 19.14
CA PRO A 564 0.30 0.40 19.70
C PRO A 564 -0.07 0.80 21.13
N GLU A 565 0.94 1.05 21.95
CA GLU A 565 0.76 1.74 23.23
C GLU A 565 0.32 3.20 23.01
N GLN A 566 0.19 3.99 24.09
CA GLN A 566 -0.08 5.44 24.03
C GLN A 566 0.82 6.15 22.99
N GLY A 567 2.10 5.77 22.92
CA GLY A 567 3.00 6.20 21.85
C GLY A 567 3.44 7.67 21.93
N ALA A 568 3.34 8.31 23.09
CA ALA A 568 3.58 9.74 23.25
C ALA A 568 4.38 10.05 24.54
N VAL A 569 5.25 11.06 24.46
CA VAL A 569 6.19 11.47 25.54
C VAL A 569 6.21 12.99 25.66
N ALA A 570 6.07 13.53 26.88
CA ALA A 570 5.98 14.97 27.15
C ALA A 570 7.34 15.70 27.30
N ALA A 571 8.45 14.96 27.30
CA ALA A 571 9.81 15.50 27.37
C ALA A 571 10.80 14.47 26.79
N LEU A 572 10.81 14.31 25.47
CA LEU A 572 11.80 13.47 24.79
C LEU A 572 13.06 14.29 24.51
N THR A 573 14.25 13.83 24.93
CA THR A 573 15.51 14.46 24.52
C THR A 573 16.35 13.52 23.67
N VAL A 574 17.08 14.09 22.71
CA VAL A 574 18.01 13.38 21.83
C VAL A 574 19.24 14.24 21.58
N VAL A 575 20.44 13.65 21.67
CA VAL A 575 21.70 14.33 21.34
C VAL A 575 22.07 14.02 19.90
N VAL A 576 22.01 15.04 19.04
CA VAL A 576 22.29 14.94 17.61
C VAL A 576 23.77 15.30 17.36
N PRO A 577 24.64 14.34 16.98
CA PRO A 577 26.04 14.61 16.71
C PRO A 577 26.24 15.35 15.38
N LEU A 578 27.32 16.14 15.28
CA LEU A 578 27.75 16.82 14.06
C LEU A 578 26.60 17.55 13.31
N VAL A 579 25.90 18.44 14.03
CA VAL A 579 24.94 19.39 13.45
C VAL A 579 25.73 20.58 12.86
N PRO A 580 25.54 20.94 11.58
CA PRO A 580 26.21 22.09 10.98
C PRO A 580 25.92 23.40 11.72
N GLU A 581 26.85 24.35 11.65
CA GLU A 581 26.63 25.69 12.19
C GLU A 581 25.53 26.43 11.41
N GLY A 582 24.70 27.20 12.11
CA GLY A 582 23.54 27.89 11.52
C GLY A 582 22.38 26.99 11.07
N ALA A 583 22.45 25.67 11.26
CA ALA A 583 21.36 24.76 10.92
C ALA A 583 20.35 24.63 12.08
N ASP A 584 19.19 25.28 11.94
CA ASP A 584 18.09 25.21 12.91
C ASP A 584 17.28 23.92 12.70
N PRO A 585 16.78 23.26 13.77
CA PRO A 585 15.82 22.18 13.65
C PRO A 585 14.40 22.68 13.34
N TRP A 586 13.77 22.09 12.34
CA TRP A 586 12.38 22.33 11.96
C TRP A 586 11.57 21.05 12.13
N ARG A 587 10.50 21.08 12.95
CA ARG A 587 9.46 20.04 12.97
C ARG A 587 8.61 20.19 11.71
N ILE A 588 8.45 19.10 10.96
CA ILE A 588 7.75 19.09 9.68
C ILE A 588 6.40 18.38 9.83
N THR A 589 5.31 19.07 9.52
CA THR A 589 3.97 18.48 9.34
C THR A 589 3.27 19.17 8.15
N PRO A 590 2.32 18.52 7.46
CA PRO A 590 1.64 19.11 6.31
C PRO A 590 0.68 20.26 6.66
N ALA A 591 0.33 20.41 7.94
CA ALA A 591 -0.50 21.51 8.44
C ALA A 591 0.32 22.68 9.03
N GLY A 592 1.62 22.50 9.29
CA GLY A 592 2.48 23.50 9.91
C GLY A 592 3.93 23.05 10.06
N VAL A 593 4.87 24.00 9.87
CA VAL A 593 6.30 23.80 10.17
C VAL A 593 6.73 24.73 11.30
N GLU A 594 7.56 24.23 12.21
CA GLU A 594 7.91 24.91 13.46
C GLU A 594 9.42 24.83 13.74
N CYS A 595 10.07 25.98 13.91
CA CYS A 595 11.47 26.04 14.31
C CYS A 595 11.61 25.72 15.80
N LEU A 596 12.36 24.66 16.12
CA LEU A 596 12.62 24.19 17.47
C LEU A 596 13.95 24.70 18.05
N ALA A 597 14.56 25.74 17.46
CA ALA A 597 15.88 26.23 17.88
C ALA A 597 15.94 26.58 19.38
N HIS A 598 14.87 27.17 19.93
CA HIS A 598 14.73 27.49 21.36
C HIS A 598 14.63 26.25 22.27
N HIS A 599 14.42 25.05 21.72
CA HIS A 599 14.42 23.78 22.47
C HIS A 599 15.77 23.04 22.34
N THR A 600 16.83 23.70 21.84
CA THR A 600 18.17 23.11 21.70
C THR A 600 19.17 23.60 22.72
N ARG A 601 20.14 22.75 23.04
CA ARG A 601 21.29 23.05 23.89
C ARG A 601 22.55 22.39 23.31
N LYS A 602 23.68 23.11 23.28
CA LYS A 602 24.97 22.50 22.93
C LYS A 602 25.49 21.70 24.13
N VAL A 603 25.89 20.45 23.88
CA VAL A 603 26.35 19.50 24.91
C VAL A 603 27.57 18.73 24.42
N VAL A 604 28.27 18.04 25.32
CA VAL A 604 29.36 17.14 24.92
C VAL A 604 28.81 16.07 23.97
N GLY A 605 29.40 15.97 22.77
CA GLY A 605 28.99 15.02 21.73
C GLY A 605 27.98 15.55 20.70
N GLY A 606 27.36 16.73 20.88
CA GLY A 606 26.45 17.26 19.86
C GLY A 606 25.53 18.41 20.27
N THR A 607 24.40 18.51 19.57
CA THR A 607 23.30 19.40 19.92
C THR A 607 22.17 18.56 20.51
N GLU A 608 21.87 18.76 21.79
CA GLU A 608 20.70 18.21 22.43
C GLU A 608 19.46 18.96 21.92
N LEU A 609 18.42 18.21 21.54
CA LEU A 609 17.11 18.73 21.18
C LEU A 609 16.07 18.14 22.13
N THR A 610 15.21 19.00 22.69
CA THR A 610 14.07 18.59 23.52
C THR A 610 12.76 18.71 22.72
N LEU A 611 11.93 17.67 22.77
CA LEU A 611 10.56 17.69 22.28
C LEU A 611 9.61 17.68 23.49
N HIS A 612 8.96 18.81 23.72
CA HIS A 612 7.91 18.97 24.75
C HIS A 612 6.62 18.20 24.41
N GLU A 613 6.49 17.73 23.18
CA GLU A 613 5.42 16.86 22.74
C GLU A 613 5.93 15.96 21.61
N PHE A 614 6.17 14.69 21.94
CA PHE A 614 6.45 13.61 21.01
C PHE A 614 5.21 12.70 20.89
N ASP A 615 4.88 12.31 19.66
CA ASP A 615 3.92 11.27 19.29
C ASP A 615 4.66 10.18 18.49
N LEU A 616 4.00 9.10 18.05
CA LEU A 616 4.65 7.87 17.55
C LEU A 616 5.82 8.05 16.57
N VAL A 617 5.75 9.08 15.72
CA VAL A 617 6.89 9.61 14.95
C VAL A 617 6.82 11.14 14.97
N THR A 618 7.96 11.82 14.91
CA THR A 618 8.01 13.29 14.73
C THR A 618 9.15 13.70 13.78
N PRO A 619 8.87 13.97 12.49
CA PRO A 619 9.90 14.32 11.53
C PRO A 619 10.53 15.69 11.84
N ILE A 620 11.86 15.71 11.98
CA ILE A 620 12.63 16.93 12.25
C ILE A 620 13.75 17.03 11.21
N VAL A 621 13.94 18.20 10.62
CA VAL A 621 15.05 18.48 9.71
C VAL A 621 15.86 19.65 10.26
N PHE A 622 17.16 19.45 10.48
CA PHE A 622 18.09 20.55 10.73
C PHE A 622 18.61 21.09 9.39
N THR A 623 18.37 22.37 9.10
CA THR A 623 18.85 23.02 7.88
C THR A 623 19.10 24.51 8.09
N SER A 624 20.04 25.06 7.33
CA SER A 624 20.30 26.50 7.21
C SER A 624 19.66 27.12 5.96
N ASP A 625 19.05 26.31 5.08
CA ASP A 625 18.39 26.78 3.85
C ASP A 625 17.01 27.40 4.14
N ARG A 626 17.04 28.61 4.71
CA ARG A 626 15.85 29.39 5.07
C ARG A 626 15.10 29.98 3.87
N LEU A 627 15.74 30.12 2.70
CA LEU A 627 15.17 30.79 1.52
C LEU A 627 14.72 29.82 0.42
N GLY A 628 15.31 28.62 0.33
CA GLY A 628 14.83 27.53 -0.51
C GLY A 628 13.89 26.61 0.28
N LEU A 629 14.47 25.63 0.98
CA LEU A 629 13.76 24.52 1.62
C LEU A 629 12.69 24.96 2.63
N VAL A 630 13.01 25.89 3.55
CA VAL A 630 12.04 26.36 4.55
C VAL A 630 10.91 27.17 3.91
N ALA A 631 11.22 28.04 2.93
CA ALA A 631 10.21 28.79 2.20
C ALA A 631 9.26 27.86 1.43
N TRP A 632 9.82 26.83 0.77
CA TRP A 632 9.05 25.80 0.06
C TRP A 632 8.12 25.01 1.00
N TRP A 633 8.57 24.63 2.20
CA TRP A 633 7.68 24.01 3.20
C TRP A 633 6.54 24.94 3.62
N GLN A 634 6.79 26.25 3.74
CA GLN A 634 5.74 27.21 4.07
C GLN A 634 4.72 27.37 2.92
N ASP A 635 5.15 27.34 1.65
CA ASP A 635 4.23 27.29 0.51
C ASP A 635 3.46 25.98 0.42
N TYR A 636 4.09 24.86 0.78
CA TYR A 636 3.43 23.57 0.89
C TYR A 636 2.30 23.61 1.93
N VAL A 637 2.59 24.13 3.13
CA VAL A 637 1.59 24.33 4.20
C VAL A 637 0.50 25.31 3.79
N ARG A 638 0.83 26.43 3.10
CA ARG A 638 -0.16 27.36 2.55
C ARG A 638 -1.13 26.67 1.58
N LYS A 639 -0.64 25.74 0.75
CA LYS A 639 -1.45 25.03 -0.25
C LYS A 639 -2.26 23.86 0.33
N TYR A 640 -1.66 23.05 1.21
CA TYR A 640 -2.21 21.77 1.65
C TYR A 640 -2.68 21.73 3.11
N GLY A 641 -2.30 22.69 3.96
CA GLY A 641 -2.54 22.62 5.41
C GLY A 641 -4.02 22.55 5.82
N ARG A 642 -4.90 23.27 5.11
CA ARG A 642 -6.36 23.16 5.29
C ARG A 642 -6.91 21.77 4.97
N LEU A 643 -6.31 21.09 4.00
CA LEU A 643 -6.72 19.76 3.56
C LEU A 643 -6.16 18.68 4.51
N ALA A 644 -4.88 18.79 4.89
CA ALA A 644 -4.26 17.91 5.88
C ALA A 644 -4.92 17.99 7.27
N ALA A 645 -5.28 19.20 7.72
CA ALA A 645 -6.06 19.37 8.95
C ALA A 645 -7.45 18.72 8.85
N ARG A 646 -8.10 18.76 7.67
CA ARG A 646 -9.39 18.08 7.43
C ARG A 646 -9.22 16.56 7.48
N TRP A 647 -8.22 16.01 6.79
CA TRP A 647 -7.90 14.58 6.82
C TRP A 647 -7.62 14.08 8.23
N ALA A 648 -6.86 14.83 9.05
CA ALA A 648 -6.59 14.44 10.44
C ALA A 648 -7.87 14.41 11.30
N MET A 649 -8.79 15.35 11.07
CA MET A 649 -10.10 15.36 11.74
C MET A 649 -10.99 14.19 11.27
N ASP A 650 -11.01 13.89 9.98
CA ASP A 650 -11.79 12.76 9.45
C ASP A 650 -11.22 11.40 9.89
N GLN A 651 -9.89 11.28 10.01
CA GLN A 651 -9.23 10.14 10.65
C GLN A 651 -9.69 9.99 12.11
N ALA A 652 -9.60 11.06 12.91
CA ALA A 652 -9.93 11.02 14.33
C ALA A 652 -11.40 10.64 14.59
N ALA A 653 -12.34 11.12 13.76
CA ALA A 653 -13.75 10.75 13.85
C ALA A 653 -13.98 9.27 13.52
N VAL A 654 -13.48 8.78 12.38
CA VAL A 654 -13.67 7.37 11.98
C VAL A 654 -13.01 6.41 12.96
N SER A 655 -11.82 6.74 13.48
CA SER A 655 -11.16 5.89 14.48
C SER A 655 -11.87 5.93 15.85
N TYR A 656 -12.53 7.03 16.24
CA TYR A 656 -13.38 7.09 17.44
C TYR A 656 -14.54 6.09 17.33
N ASP A 657 -15.30 6.13 16.23
CA ASP A 657 -16.48 5.29 16.03
C ASP A 657 -16.15 3.79 16.01
N LYS A 658 -15.06 3.41 15.31
CA LYS A 658 -14.53 2.03 15.32
C LYS A 658 -14.15 1.55 16.72
N VAL A 659 -13.44 2.39 17.48
CA VAL A 659 -12.98 2.03 18.83
C VAL A 659 -14.17 1.91 19.78
N ARG A 660 -15.20 2.76 19.62
CA ARG A 660 -16.48 2.65 20.34
C ARG A 660 -17.19 1.32 20.04
N GLN A 661 -17.36 0.96 18.76
CA GLN A 661 -18.03 -0.27 18.34
C GLN A 661 -17.40 -1.53 18.96
N VAL A 662 -16.08 -1.68 18.85
CA VAL A 662 -15.36 -2.85 19.41
C VAL A 662 -15.34 -2.80 20.94
N HIS A 663 -15.22 -1.62 21.54
CA HIS A 663 -15.27 -1.45 23.00
C HIS A 663 -16.61 -1.92 23.59
N GLU A 664 -17.74 -1.62 22.94
CA GLU A 664 -19.06 -2.00 23.41
C GLU A 664 -19.30 -3.51 23.31
N GLN A 665 -18.78 -4.16 22.26
CA GLN A 665 -18.74 -5.63 22.17
C GLN A 665 -17.90 -6.24 23.32
N LEU A 666 -16.75 -5.65 23.64
CA LEU A 666 -15.89 -6.10 24.76
C LEU A 666 -16.57 -5.89 26.13
N GLN A 667 -17.27 -4.77 26.33
CA GLN A 667 -18.08 -4.55 27.53
C GLN A 667 -19.20 -5.59 27.69
N ALA A 668 -19.90 -5.94 26.62
CA ALA A 668 -20.94 -6.98 26.62
C ALA A 668 -20.36 -8.38 26.93
N LEU A 669 -19.12 -8.64 26.52
CA LEU A 669 -18.37 -9.86 26.88
C LEU A 669 -17.75 -9.82 28.29
N GLY A 670 -17.93 -8.73 29.05
CA GLY A 670 -17.43 -8.56 30.41
C GLY A 670 -15.98 -8.09 30.50
N ALA A 671 -15.30 -7.90 29.37
CA ALA A 671 -13.94 -7.37 29.29
C ALA A 671 -13.95 -5.85 29.51
N ARG A 672 -14.06 -5.44 30.78
CA ARG A 672 -14.16 -4.04 31.19
C ARG A 672 -12.78 -3.43 31.49
N VAL A 673 -12.47 -2.34 30.78
CA VAL A 673 -11.37 -1.44 31.10
C VAL A 673 -11.90 -0.27 31.94
N ARG A 674 -11.12 0.15 32.93
CA ARG A 674 -11.43 1.32 33.78
C ARG A 674 -11.25 2.62 33.02
N ASP A 675 -11.97 3.64 33.46
CA ASP A 675 -11.80 5.03 33.02
C ASP A 675 -12.03 5.22 31.50
N SER A 676 -12.68 4.24 30.86
CA SER A 676 -12.88 4.18 29.40
C SER A 676 -13.75 5.31 28.87
N GLU A 677 -14.83 5.66 29.59
CA GLU A 677 -15.67 6.82 29.26
C GLU A 677 -14.92 8.14 29.45
N GLU A 678 -13.97 8.24 30.38
CA GLU A 678 -13.12 9.42 30.51
C GLU A 678 -12.16 9.55 29.30
N LEU A 679 -11.60 8.43 28.82
CA LEU A 679 -10.78 8.41 27.60
C LEU A 679 -11.59 8.82 26.34
N PHE A 680 -12.84 8.34 26.19
CA PHE A 680 -13.72 8.80 25.11
C PHE A 680 -14.05 10.30 25.25
N LEU A 681 -14.40 10.78 26.44
CA LEU A 681 -14.65 12.21 26.69
C LEU A 681 -13.41 13.06 26.43
N GLN A 682 -12.20 12.57 26.73
CA GLN A 682 -10.95 13.26 26.41
C GLN A 682 -10.70 13.32 24.90
N SER A 683 -10.92 12.22 24.18
CA SER A 683 -10.84 12.19 22.71
C SER A 683 -11.83 13.18 22.07
N ALA A 684 -13.08 13.17 22.53
CA ALA A 684 -14.13 14.08 22.06
C ALA A 684 -13.83 15.56 22.36
N ARG A 685 -13.18 15.88 23.49
CA ARG A 685 -12.70 17.24 23.80
C ARG A 685 -11.65 17.71 22.81
N PHE A 686 -10.58 16.94 22.60
CA PHE A 686 -9.56 17.27 21.60
C PHE A 686 -10.16 17.42 20.19
N TYR A 687 -11.10 16.55 19.80
CA TYR A 687 -11.80 16.67 18.53
C TYR A 687 -12.67 17.94 18.42
N ALA A 688 -13.35 18.34 19.50
CA ALA A 688 -14.10 19.60 19.55
C ALA A 688 -13.17 20.83 19.44
N GLU A 689 -11.99 20.79 20.05
CA GLU A 689 -10.97 21.84 19.94
C GLU A 689 -10.36 21.89 18.54
N ALA A 690 -10.11 20.73 17.91
CA ALA A 690 -9.73 20.63 16.50
C ALA A 690 -10.76 21.31 15.58
N ARG A 691 -12.04 21.02 15.77
CA ARG A 691 -13.15 21.67 15.03
C ARG A 691 -13.17 23.19 15.24
N ARG A 692 -12.98 23.67 16.47
CA ARG A 692 -12.92 25.13 16.77
C ARG A 692 -11.74 25.79 16.06
N HIS A 693 -10.55 25.19 16.12
CA HIS A 693 -9.38 25.70 15.41
C HIS A 693 -9.55 25.68 13.89
N TYR A 694 -10.17 24.65 13.33
CA TYR A 694 -10.49 24.59 11.90
C TYR A 694 -11.44 25.71 11.47
N SER A 695 -12.50 25.98 12.25
CA SER A 695 -13.44 27.08 12.00
C SER A 695 -12.83 28.48 12.18
N ALA A 696 -11.67 28.58 12.83
CA ALA A 696 -10.90 29.81 12.99
C ALA A 696 -9.68 29.89 12.02
N GLU A 697 -9.64 29.01 11.01
CA GLU A 697 -8.55 28.87 10.02
C GLU A 697 -7.15 28.57 10.62
N LEU A 698 -7.08 28.13 11.88
CA LEU A 698 -5.85 27.77 12.58
C LEU A 698 -5.48 26.31 12.29
N TYR A 699 -5.24 25.98 11.02
CA TYR A 699 -5.12 24.62 10.51
C TYR A 699 -4.01 23.78 11.18
N ASP A 700 -2.85 24.37 11.49
CA ASP A 700 -1.78 23.73 12.28
C ASP A 700 -2.29 23.23 13.65
N LYS A 701 -3.02 24.08 14.38
CA LYS A 701 -3.60 23.71 15.68
C LYS A 701 -4.70 22.67 15.51
N ALA A 702 -5.57 22.82 14.51
CA ALA A 702 -6.61 21.84 14.21
C ALA A 702 -6.04 20.44 13.94
N PHE A 703 -4.96 20.35 13.17
CA PHE A 703 -4.24 19.11 12.91
C PHE A 703 -3.63 18.51 14.19
N ARG A 704 -2.99 19.32 15.04
CA ARG A 704 -2.40 18.88 16.31
C ARG A 704 -3.45 18.34 17.28
N GLU A 705 -4.57 19.06 17.48
CA GLU A 705 -5.64 18.57 18.35
C GLU A 705 -6.33 17.32 17.77
N ALA A 706 -6.47 17.21 16.44
CA ALA A 706 -7.00 16.00 15.82
C ALA A 706 -6.08 14.78 16.00
N GLN A 707 -4.76 14.95 15.88
CA GLN A 707 -3.79 13.88 16.18
C GLN A 707 -3.78 13.53 17.69
N ARG A 708 -3.93 14.52 18.59
CA ARG A 708 -4.09 14.30 20.04
C ARG A 708 -5.35 13.50 20.38
N ALA A 709 -6.45 13.70 19.65
CA ALA A 709 -7.71 12.97 19.86
C ALA A 709 -7.57 11.44 19.68
N LEU A 710 -6.55 10.97 18.95
CA LEU A 710 -6.23 9.54 18.80
C LEU A 710 -5.56 8.94 20.05
N ARG A 711 -4.87 9.73 20.87
CA ARG A 711 -4.08 9.21 22.01
C ARG A 711 -4.93 8.50 23.08
N PRO A 712 -6.08 9.04 23.54
CA PRO A 712 -6.93 8.34 24.50
C PRO A 712 -7.50 7.03 23.92
N LEU A 713 -7.79 7.01 22.61
CA LEU A 713 -8.24 5.81 21.91
C LEU A 713 -7.16 4.73 21.90
N ARG A 714 -5.88 5.07 21.64
CA ARG A 714 -4.76 4.11 21.75
C ARG A 714 -4.56 3.60 23.18
N VAL A 715 -4.67 4.46 24.19
CA VAL A 715 -4.63 4.04 25.60
C VAL A 715 -5.75 3.03 25.91
N LEU A 716 -6.96 3.26 25.43
CA LEU A 716 -8.09 2.36 25.60
C LEU A 716 -7.89 1.03 24.85
N MET A 717 -7.53 1.08 23.57
CA MET A 717 -7.27 -0.12 22.75
C MET A 717 -6.18 -1.00 23.38
N HIS A 718 -5.07 -0.40 23.81
CA HIS A 718 -3.98 -1.10 24.45
C HIS A 718 -4.37 -1.67 25.83
N ALA A 719 -5.20 -0.97 26.59
CA ALA A 719 -5.69 -1.49 27.88
C ALA A 719 -6.53 -2.77 27.70
N HIS A 720 -7.41 -2.82 26.68
CA HIS A 720 -8.16 -4.03 26.32
C HIS A 720 -7.25 -5.14 25.78
N TRP A 721 -6.32 -4.80 24.90
CA TRP A 721 -5.37 -5.75 24.33
C TRP A 721 -4.49 -6.39 25.41
N ARG A 722 -3.93 -5.58 26.31
CA ARG A 722 -3.11 -6.06 27.42
C ARG A 722 -3.92 -6.90 28.41
N GLN A 723 -5.21 -6.61 28.62
CA GLN A 723 -6.09 -7.45 29.42
C GLN A 723 -6.20 -8.86 28.82
N ALA A 724 -6.48 -8.95 27.51
CA ALA A 724 -6.55 -10.23 26.78
C ALA A 724 -5.19 -10.96 26.69
N ALA A 725 -4.09 -10.24 26.47
CA ALA A 725 -2.75 -10.82 26.38
C ALA A 725 -2.20 -11.31 27.73
N SER A 726 -2.67 -10.74 28.85
CA SER A 726 -2.13 -11.03 30.19
C SER A 726 -2.34 -12.47 30.70
N SER A 727 -3.26 -13.22 30.11
CA SER A 727 -3.55 -14.63 30.43
C SER A 727 -2.87 -15.63 29.48
N LEU A 728 -1.98 -15.16 28.60
CA LEU A 728 -1.31 -15.96 27.56
C LEU A 728 0.22 -15.93 27.73
N ASP A 729 0.90 -17.03 27.37
CA ASP A 729 2.38 -17.09 27.38
C ASP A 729 3.03 -16.10 26.39
N VAL A 730 2.32 -15.83 25.29
CA VAL A 730 2.58 -14.80 24.26
C VAL A 730 1.26 -14.39 23.58
N PRO A 731 1.17 -13.24 22.89
CA PRO A 731 -0.03 -12.84 22.16
C PRO A 731 -0.51 -13.85 21.09
N THR A 732 0.40 -14.43 20.28
CA THR A 732 0.05 -15.41 19.22
C THR A 732 -0.43 -16.78 19.74
N ALA A 733 -0.43 -16.99 21.06
CA ALA A 733 -1.08 -18.15 21.68
C ALA A 733 -2.59 -18.18 21.37
N SER A 734 -3.22 -17.01 21.26
CA SER A 734 -4.56 -16.88 20.70
C SER A 734 -4.45 -16.22 19.31
N PRO A 735 -4.98 -16.82 18.23
CA PRO A 735 -4.95 -16.20 16.91
C PRO A 735 -5.65 -14.82 16.90
N TYR A 736 -6.57 -14.58 17.83
CA TYR A 736 -7.40 -13.38 17.90
C TYR A 736 -6.87 -12.24 18.79
N VAL A 737 -5.70 -12.41 19.43
CA VAL A 737 -5.04 -11.34 20.24
C VAL A 737 -4.04 -10.54 19.40
N VAL A 738 -3.93 -10.82 18.10
CA VAL A 738 -3.03 -10.09 17.20
C VAL A 738 -3.54 -8.73 16.74
N SER A 739 -4.82 -8.40 16.99
CA SER A 739 -5.42 -7.10 16.69
C SER A 739 -6.45 -6.71 17.76
N PHE A 740 -6.62 -5.40 17.99
CA PHE A 740 -7.71 -4.88 18.84
C PHE A 740 -9.09 -5.29 18.29
N ALA A 741 -9.28 -5.26 16.96
CA ALA A 741 -10.56 -5.58 16.32
C ALA A 741 -10.99 -7.04 16.51
N THR A 742 -10.05 -7.97 16.77
CA THR A 742 -10.33 -9.39 16.92
C THR A 742 -10.49 -9.84 18.38
N LEU A 743 -10.27 -8.95 19.36
CA LEU A 743 -10.41 -9.27 20.79
C LEU A 743 -11.80 -9.84 21.19
N PRO A 744 -12.94 -9.47 20.57
CA PRO A 744 -14.21 -10.16 20.82
C PRO A 744 -14.13 -11.66 20.52
N LYS A 745 -13.55 -12.06 19.38
CA LYS A 745 -13.31 -13.48 19.04
C LYS A 745 -12.33 -14.14 20.03
N HIS A 746 -11.35 -13.42 20.58
CA HIS A 746 -10.52 -13.93 21.68
C HIS A 746 -11.33 -14.28 22.93
N TRP A 747 -12.22 -13.41 23.40
CA TRP A 747 -12.99 -13.69 24.62
C TRP A 747 -14.01 -14.83 24.44
N HIS A 748 -14.54 -15.03 23.23
CA HIS A 748 -15.28 -16.25 22.90
C HIS A 748 -14.40 -17.51 22.96
N LEU A 749 -13.19 -17.46 22.39
CA LEU A 749 -12.21 -18.55 22.46
C LEU A 749 -11.80 -18.85 23.92
N ALA A 750 -11.53 -17.83 24.73
CA ALA A 750 -11.14 -17.97 26.13
C ALA A 750 -12.24 -18.67 26.96
N ARG A 751 -13.51 -18.30 26.76
CA ARG A 751 -14.66 -19.00 27.39
C ARG A 751 -14.78 -20.44 26.91
N ALA A 752 -14.52 -20.72 25.63
CA ALA A 752 -14.53 -22.08 25.09
C ALA A 752 -13.40 -22.95 25.69
N VAL A 753 -12.20 -22.40 25.88
CA VAL A 753 -11.08 -23.07 26.57
C VAL A 753 -11.41 -23.30 28.05
N GLN A 754 -11.97 -22.32 28.75
CA GLN A 754 -12.35 -22.42 30.17
C GLN A 754 -13.44 -23.49 30.43
N ASN A 755 -14.36 -23.67 29.49
CA ASN A 755 -15.45 -24.65 29.57
C ASN A 755 -15.10 -26.02 28.98
N ALA A 756 -13.83 -26.27 28.64
CA ALA A 756 -13.38 -27.52 28.03
C ALA A 756 -12.48 -28.34 28.97
N ARG A 757 -12.57 -29.67 28.84
CA ARG A 757 -11.63 -30.62 29.43
C ARG A 757 -10.52 -30.93 28.43
N ILE A 758 -9.28 -30.90 28.90
CA ILE A 758 -8.11 -31.38 28.16
C ILE A 758 -8.22 -32.91 27.99
N GLY A 759 -8.22 -33.38 26.74
CA GLY A 759 -8.11 -34.78 26.37
C GLY A 759 -6.66 -35.23 26.18
N ASP A 760 -6.47 -36.52 25.91
CA ASP A 760 -5.14 -37.12 25.81
C ASP A 760 -4.30 -36.56 24.65
N ASN A 761 -2.99 -36.43 24.85
CA ASN A 761 -2.07 -36.01 23.80
C ASN A 761 -2.15 -36.95 22.58
N ARG A 762 -2.33 -36.35 21.40
CA ARG A 762 -2.48 -37.03 20.11
C ARG A 762 -1.21 -37.01 19.26
N LEU A 763 -0.20 -36.22 19.65
CA LEU A 763 1.08 -36.14 18.94
C LEU A 763 2.01 -37.28 19.37
N PRO A 764 2.34 -38.24 18.49
CA PRO A 764 3.26 -39.32 18.84
C PRO A 764 4.70 -38.82 18.95
N SER A 765 5.45 -39.38 19.90
CA SER A 765 6.90 -39.16 20.08
C SER A 765 7.35 -37.71 20.37
N GLY A 766 6.44 -36.78 20.66
CA GLY A 766 6.76 -35.37 20.97
C GLY A 766 7.54 -35.13 22.27
N GLN A 767 7.74 -36.17 23.09
CA GLN A 767 8.62 -36.19 24.26
C GLN A 767 10.07 -36.57 23.93
N PHE A 768 10.39 -36.83 22.65
CA PHE A 768 11.73 -37.16 22.15
C PHE A 768 12.48 -38.29 22.88
N GLU A 769 11.75 -39.16 23.57
CA GLU A 769 12.27 -40.35 24.26
C GLU A 769 12.58 -41.48 23.26
N LEU A 770 13.78 -42.06 23.38
CA LEU A 770 14.20 -43.26 22.67
C LEU A 770 14.57 -44.36 23.66
N ALA A 771 14.19 -45.61 23.35
CA ALA A 771 14.45 -46.76 24.23
C ALA A 771 15.97 -46.98 24.50
N THR A 772 16.81 -46.64 23.52
CA THR A 772 18.27 -46.58 23.64
C THR A 772 18.76 -45.34 22.88
N LEU A 773 19.49 -44.44 23.56
CA LEU A 773 20.09 -43.26 22.95
C LEU A 773 21.63 -43.35 23.00
N PRO A 774 22.34 -43.18 21.87
CA PRO A 774 23.81 -43.10 21.88
C PRO A 774 24.30 -41.83 22.60
N PRO A 775 25.50 -41.84 23.24
CA PRO A 775 26.09 -40.64 23.84
C PRO A 775 26.35 -39.49 22.83
N SER A 776 26.48 -39.81 21.54
CA SER A 776 26.56 -38.86 20.43
C SER A 776 25.23 -38.23 20.02
N GLY A 777 24.11 -38.67 20.62
CA GLY A 777 22.77 -38.43 20.13
C GLY A 777 22.36 -39.34 18.96
N ALA A 778 21.13 -39.15 18.48
CA ALA A 778 20.51 -39.85 17.35
C ALA A 778 19.91 -38.87 16.32
N PRO A 779 19.80 -39.24 15.03
CA PRO A 779 19.15 -38.40 14.03
C PRO A 779 17.63 -38.28 14.28
N VAL A 780 17.02 -37.16 13.86
CA VAL A 780 15.57 -36.92 14.01
C VAL A 780 14.72 -38.04 13.40
N SER A 781 15.17 -38.64 12.30
CA SER A 781 14.51 -39.76 11.62
C SER A 781 14.46 -41.08 12.42
N ALA A 782 15.11 -41.14 13.59
CA ALA A 782 14.91 -42.23 14.55
C ALA A 782 13.56 -42.12 15.29
N MET A 783 12.94 -40.93 15.33
CA MET A 783 11.61 -40.71 15.92
C MET A 783 10.53 -41.00 14.86
N PRO A 784 9.58 -41.93 15.10
CA PRO A 784 8.58 -42.32 14.10
C PRO A 784 7.76 -41.14 13.54
N GLY A 785 7.85 -40.93 12.22
CA GLY A 785 7.10 -39.91 11.49
C GLY A 785 7.62 -38.48 11.61
N TRP A 786 8.69 -38.23 12.37
CA TRP A 786 9.36 -36.93 12.43
C TRP A 786 10.40 -36.82 11.31
N SER A 787 10.61 -35.60 10.80
CA SER A 787 11.62 -35.34 9.77
C SER A 787 12.40 -34.06 10.07
N ALA A 788 13.60 -33.94 9.49
CA ALA A 788 14.38 -32.71 9.52
C ALA A 788 14.63 -32.22 8.10
N ARG A 789 14.46 -30.92 7.87
CA ARG A 789 14.73 -30.25 6.59
C ARG A 789 15.74 -29.13 6.81
N PHE A 790 16.68 -28.98 5.88
CA PHE A 790 17.66 -27.90 5.92
C PHE A 790 17.76 -27.24 4.54
N GLY A 791 17.76 -25.91 4.53
CA GLY A 791 18.01 -25.09 3.34
C GLY A 791 18.82 -23.86 3.72
N THR A 792 19.84 -23.55 2.92
CA THR A 792 20.70 -22.38 3.14
C THR A 792 21.17 -21.77 1.82
N THR A 793 21.25 -20.44 1.74
CA THR A 793 22.16 -19.72 0.82
C THR A 793 23.46 -19.30 1.51
N ASP A 794 23.48 -19.31 2.85
CA ASP A 794 24.60 -18.93 3.69
C ASP A 794 25.65 -20.05 3.88
N ARG A 795 26.89 -19.64 4.16
CA ARG A 795 28.01 -20.53 4.52
C ARG A 795 27.90 -21.02 5.98
N VAL A 796 26.90 -21.86 6.24
CA VAL A 796 26.64 -22.45 7.56
C VAL A 796 26.63 -23.98 7.51
N GLU A 797 26.95 -24.58 8.65
CA GLU A 797 26.76 -26.00 8.95
C GLU A 797 25.59 -26.13 9.92
N ALA A 798 24.69 -27.09 9.70
CA ALA A 798 23.47 -27.24 10.47
C ALA A 798 23.22 -28.70 10.84
N ALA A 799 22.71 -28.94 12.06
CA ALA A 799 22.42 -30.28 12.56
C ALA A 799 21.18 -30.26 13.47
N ALA A 800 20.25 -31.19 13.21
CA ALA A 800 19.13 -31.49 14.10
C ALA A 800 19.21 -32.95 14.56
N GLY A 801 18.90 -33.20 15.83
CA GLY A 801 18.95 -34.55 16.40
C GLY A 801 18.45 -34.62 17.83
N ILE A 802 18.30 -35.84 18.34
CA ILE A 802 17.90 -36.13 19.71
C ILE A 802 19.17 -36.30 20.56
N VAL A 803 19.26 -35.63 21.70
CA VAL A 803 20.44 -35.67 22.59
C VAL A 803 20.04 -35.90 24.06
N PRO A 804 20.95 -36.43 24.91
CA PRO A 804 20.68 -36.55 26.35
C PRO A 804 20.42 -35.17 26.98
N ALA A 805 19.40 -35.06 27.84
CA ALA A 805 18.98 -33.80 28.45
C ALA A 805 20.07 -33.18 29.34
N GLU A 806 20.95 -34.01 29.92
CA GLU A 806 22.16 -33.60 30.67
C GLU A 806 23.16 -32.78 29.84
N THR A 807 23.11 -32.84 28.50
CA THR A 807 23.95 -32.01 27.63
C THR A 807 23.49 -30.54 27.57
N VAL A 808 22.26 -30.26 27.99
CA VAL A 808 21.66 -28.92 27.95
C VAL A 808 22.18 -28.07 29.10
N ARG A 809 23.09 -27.13 28.79
CA ARG A 809 23.66 -26.15 29.73
C ARG A 809 22.66 -25.03 30.09
N ALA A 810 21.47 -25.41 30.54
CA ALA A 810 20.48 -24.49 31.08
C ALA A 810 20.97 -23.86 32.39
N LYS A 811 20.65 -22.58 32.58
CA LYS A 811 20.68 -21.94 33.90
C LYS A 811 19.45 -22.40 34.70
N PRO A 812 19.50 -22.41 36.05
CA PRO A 812 18.28 -22.51 36.84
C PRO A 812 17.34 -21.36 36.50
N ALA A 813 16.03 -21.60 36.63
CA ALA A 813 15.04 -20.53 36.53
C ALA A 813 15.31 -19.49 37.62
N SER A 814 15.31 -18.20 37.24
CA SER A 814 15.36 -17.13 38.23
C SER A 814 14.08 -17.15 39.07
N PRO A 815 14.13 -16.93 40.40
CA PRO A 815 12.91 -16.66 41.15
C PRO A 815 12.20 -15.45 40.52
N PRO A 816 10.85 -15.40 40.53
CA PRO A 816 10.11 -14.31 39.92
C PRO A 816 10.60 -12.97 40.49
N SER A 817 11.04 -12.08 39.60
CA SER A 817 11.39 -10.73 40.00
C SER A 817 10.16 -10.09 40.65
N ARG A 818 10.35 -9.42 41.79
CA ARG A 818 9.31 -8.52 42.31
C ARG A 818 8.89 -7.61 41.16
N PRO A 819 7.57 -7.45 40.90
CA PRO A 819 7.12 -6.59 39.81
C PRO A 819 7.76 -5.22 40.00
N ALA A 820 8.52 -4.78 38.99
CA ALA A 820 9.26 -3.53 39.08
C ALA A 820 8.29 -2.41 39.48
N PRO A 821 8.60 -1.60 40.52
CA PRO A 821 7.68 -0.58 41.00
C PRO A 821 7.34 0.34 39.84
N LEU A 822 6.07 0.31 39.41
CA LEU A 822 5.59 1.06 38.25
C LEU A 822 5.92 2.54 38.45
N THR A 823 6.88 3.06 37.69
CA THR A 823 7.36 4.44 37.82
C THR A 823 6.15 5.38 37.78
N VAL A 824 5.91 6.09 38.88
CA VAL A 824 4.62 6.76 39.13
C VAL A 824 4.60 8.09 38.39
N GLY A 825 4.21 8.04 37.11
CA GLY A 825 3.88 9.23 36.33
C GLY A 825 2.68 9.97 36.95
N LEU A 826 2.66 11.30 36.78
CA LEU A 826 1.79 12.26 37.47
C LEU A 826 0.27 12.09 37.28
N PHE A 827 -0.16 11.17 36.41
CA PHE A 827 -1.55 10.93 36.02
C PHE A 827 -1.90 9.45 36.07
N LYS A 828 -2.00 8.88 37.28
CA LYS A 828 -2.53 7.53 37.52
C LYS A 828 -3.60 7.55 38.64
N PRO A 829 -4.71 6.80 38.49
CA PRO A 829 -5.81 6.79 39.46
C PRO A 829 -5.38 6.15 40.79
N SER A 830 -5.92 6.67 41.90
CA SER A 830 -5.41 6.48 43.27
C SER A 830 -5.49 5.05 43.82
N ARG A 831 -6.25 4.15 43.16
CA ARG A 831 -6.25 2.70 43.41
C ARG A 831 -6.44 1.97 42.10
N LEU A 832 -5.45 1.17 41.69
CA LEU A 832 -5.68 0.07 40.73
C LEU A 832 -6.78 -0.88 41.28
N PRO A 833 -7.43 -1.70 40.45
CA PRO A 833 -8.08 -2.88 41.00
C PRO A 833 -7.01 -3.72 41.71
N PRO A 834 -7.36 -4.55 42.72
CA PRO A 834 -6.54 -5.72 42.97
C PRO A 834 -6.48 -6.50 41.65
N LEU A 835 -5.29 -6.56 41.04
CA LEU A 835 -4.87 -7.78 40.38
C LEU A 835 -5.11 -8.88 41.41
N SER A 836 -5.90 -9.90 41.09
CA SER A 836 -6.24 -10.94 42.05
C SER A 836 -4.96 -11.50 42.64
N ALA A 837 -4.71 -11.19 43.90
CA ALA A 837 -3.45 -11.49 44.58
C ALA A 837 -3.42 -12.94 45.04
N GLY A 838 -3.69 -13.86 44.11
CA GLY A 838 -2.91 -15.07 44.07
C GLY A 838 -1.46 -14.63 43.90
N GLU A 839 -0.65 -14.94 44.89
CA GLU A 839 0.79 -14.97 44.70
C GLU A 839 1.06 -15.83 43.46
N ALA A 840 1.94 -15.39 42.57
CA ALA A 840 2.29 -16.20 41.42
C ALA A 840 3.05 -17.43 41.94
N GLU A 841 2.31 -18.52 42.19
CA GLU A 841 2.89 -19.81 42.58
C GLU A 841 4.06 -20.10 41.63
N PRO A 842 5.26 -20.37 42.16
CA PRO A 842 6.45 -20.48 41.32
C PRO A 842 6.20 -21.61 40.33
N THR A 843 6.06 -21.24 39.05
CA THR A 843 5.65 -22.16 37.97
C THR A 843 6.48 -23.43 38.09
N PRO A 844 5.86 -24.61 38.32
CA PRO A 844 6.60 -25.80 38.70
C PRO A 844 7.68 -26.10 37.67
N PRO A 845 8.91 -26.42 38.10
CA PRO A 845 10.06 -26.51 37.21
C PRO A 845 9.73 -27.45 36.06
N VAL A 846 10.00 -26.98 34.83
CA VAL A 846 9.63 -27.70 33.61
C VAL A 846 10.37 -29.03 33.56
N ALA A 847 9.68 -30.10 33.95
CA ALA A 847 10.17 -31.46 33.84
C ALA A 847 10.32 -31.80 32.36
N VAL A 848 11.56 -32.07 31.96
CA VAL A 848 11.94 -32.55 30.63
C VAL A 848 12.31 -34.03 30.68
N GLY A 849 12.30 -34.70 29.54
CA GLY A 849 12.67 -36.09 29.38
C GLY A 849 14.14 -36.38 29.67
N ARG A 850 14.52 -37.64 29.50
CA ARG A 850 15.91 -38.12 29.47
C ARG A 850 16.65 -37.59 28.25
N SER A 851 15.91 -37.30 27.19
CA SER A 851 16.41 -36.82 25.91
C SER A 851 15.51 -35.75 25.32
N VAL A 852 16.10 -34.84 24.55
CA VAL A 852 15.44 -33.66 24.01
C VAL A 852 15.81 -33.44 22.54
N LEU A 853 14.96 -32.72 21.81
CA LEU A 853 15.28 -32.27 20.46
C LEU A 853 16.29 -31.11 20.53
N ARG A 854 17.34 -31.18 19.71
CA ARG A 854 18.37 -30.16 19.55
C ARG A 854 18.41 -29.70 18.10
N LEU A 855 18.41 -28.37 17.90
CA LEU A 855 18.68 -27.71 16.62
C LEU A 855 19.94 -26.84 16.78
N GLU A 856 20.88 -26.96 15.84
CA GLU A 856 22.12 -26.19 15.83
C GLU A 856 22.43 -25.66 14.42
N VAL A 857 22.86 -24.40 14.36
CA VAL A 857 23.40 -23.75 13.17
C VAL A 857 24.70 -23.04 13.55
N ARG A 858 25.79 -23.35 12.86
CA ARG A 858 27.12 -22.75 13.03
C ARG A 858 27.58 -22.07 11.74
N ARG A 859 28.29 -20.94 11.81
CA ARG A 859 29.01 -20.42 10.64
C ARG A 859 30.19 -21.35 10.32
N ARG A 860 30.40 -21.61 9.03
CA ARG A 860 31.57 -22.36 8.56
C ARG A 860 32.77 -21.43 8.51
N VAL A 861 33.74 -21.65 9.40
CA VAL A 861 34.97 -20.85 9.48
C VAL A 861 36.01 -21.45 8.52
N GLU A 862 36.44 -20.69 7.52
CA GLU A 862 37.66 -21.01 6.77
C GLU A 862 38.87 -20.66 7.64
N ALA A 863 39.90 -21.51 7.63
CA ALA A 863 41.12 -21.29 8.40
C ALA A 863 41.93 -20.11 7.82
N ALA A 864 41.67 -18.91 8.32
CA ALA A 864 42.29 -17.69 7.83
C ALA A 864 43.79 -17.61 8.17
N ALA A 865 44.57 -17.07 7.24
CA ALA A 865 45.96 -16.68 7.51
C ALA A 865 46.01 -15.55 8.57
N PRO A 866 47.00 -15.53 9.48
CA PRO A 866 46.87 -14.94 10.82
C PRO A 866 46.94 -13.40 10.92
N GLU A 867 46.71 -12.65 9.84
CA GLU A 867 46.97 -11.20 9.78
C GLU A 867 45.76 -10.33 9.36
N ARG A 868 44.54 -10.88 9.31
CA ARG A 868 43.32 -10.06 9.19
C ARG A 868 42.42 -10.25 10.40
N SER A 869 42.11 -9.13 11.06
CA SER A 869 41.04 -9.05 12.05
C SER A 869 39.73 -9.53 11.44
N GLU A 870 39.01 -10.40 12.16
CA GLU A 870 37.75 -10.95 11.67
C GLU A 870 36.75 -9.81 11.39
N PRO A 871 36.18 -9.71 10.17
CA PRO A 871 35.09 -8.78 9.93
C PRO A 871 33.89 -9.17 10.77
N ALA A 872 33.13 -8.17 11.24
CA ALA A 872 31.95 -8.41 12.07
C ALA A 872 31.02 -9.45 11.40
N PRO A 873 30.55 -10.48 12.13
CA PRO A 873 30.00 -11.70 11.53
C PRO A 873 28.76 -11.40 10.70
N ALA A 874 28.91 -11.52 9.38
CA ALA A 874 27.93 -11.08 8.39
C ALA A 874 26.52 -11.65 8.65
N PRO A 875 25.45 -10.86 8.41
CA PRO A 875 24.08 -11.31 8.55
C PRO A 875 23.79 -12.55 7.69
N LEU A 876 22.90 -13.42 8.16
CA LEU A 876 22.41 -14.54 7.36
C LEU A 876 21.39 -14.03 6.35
N GLU A 877 21.55 -14.40 5.08
CA GLU A 877 20.62 -14.05 4.03
C GLU A 877 19.40 -14.99 4.07
N ARG A 878 19.61 -16.30 4.06
CA ARG A 878 18.54 -17.31 4.11
C ARG A 878 19.11 -18.62 4.65
N THR A 879 18.96 -18.84 5.95
CA THR A 879 19.23 -20.11 6.63
C THR A 879 17.95 -20.59 7.30
N PHE A 880 17.62 -21.88 7.14
CA PHE A 880 16.47 -22.52 7.78
C PHE A 880 16.77 -23.99 8.05
N LEU A 881 16.88 -24.36 9.33
CA LEU A 881 16.92 -25.75 9.81
C LEU A 881 15.60 -26.02 10.53
N ALA A 882 14.75 -26.88 9.97
CA ALA A 882 13.47 -27.27 10.55
C ALA A 882 13.42 -28.73 10.97
N VAL A 883 12.55 -28.99 11.93
CA VAL A 883 12.12 -30.30 12.39
C VAL A 883 10.59 -30.30 12.38
N ASP A 884 10.02 -31.15 11.52
CA ASP A 884 8.59 -31.25 11.29
C ASP A 884 8.04 -32.52 11.94
N SER A 885 6.88 -32.39 12.61
CA SER A 885 6.21 -33.50 13.26
C SER A 885 5.38 -34.33 12.27
N PRO A 886 5.02 -35.58 12.62
CA PRO A 886 3.92 -36.25 11.95
C PRO A 886 2.63 -35.45 12.12
N ALA A 887 1.79 -35.44 11.10
CA ALA A 887 0.47 -34.79 11.14
C ALA A 887 -0.52 -35.64 11.96
N VAL A 888 -1.23 -35.00 12.87
CA VAL A 888 -2.32 -35.60 13.65
C VAL A 888 -3.65 -35.37 12.94
N THR A 889 -4.47 -36.42 12.85
CA THR A 889 -5.84 -36.34 12.31
C THR A 889 -6.86 -36.15 13.45
N LEU A 890 -7.71 -35.14 13.32
CA LEU A 890 -8.81 -34.79 14.24
C LEU A 890 -10.02 -34.27 13.44
N PRO A 891 -11.24 -34.24 14.00
CA PRO A 891 -12.39 -33.64 13.31
C PRO A 891 -12.14 -32.14 13.01
N PRO A 892 -12.47 -31.64 11.81
CA PRO A 892 -12.39 -30.22 11.48
C PRO A 892 -13.09 -29.32 12.51
N GLY A 893 -12.55 -28.12 12.73
CA GLY A 893 -13.06 -27.15 13.71
C GLY A 893 -12.78 -27.51 15.18
N THR A 894 -12.31 -28.72 15.50
CA THR A 894 -11.96 -29.15 16.87
C THR A 894 -11.00 -28.15 17.51
N LEU A 895 -11.34 -27.67 18.71
CA LEU A 895 -10.46 -26.82 19.50
C LEU A 895 -9.34 -27.67 20.10
N VAL A 896 -8.08 -27.24 19.95
CA VAL A 896 -6.91 -27.93 20.50
C VAL A 896 -6.04 -26.99 21.32
N ARG A 897 -5.39 -27.54 22.35
CA ARG A 897 -4.23 -26.97 23.03
C ARG A 897 -2.98 -27.62 22.45
N ILE A 898 -2.10 -26.80 21.89
CA ILE A 898 -0.73 -27.20 21.56
C ILE A 898 0.15 -26.73 22.71
N SER A 899 1.10 -27.55 23.16
CA SER A 899 2.06 -27.13 24.19
C SER A 899 3.45 -27.67 23.93
N GLY A 900 4.45 -27.06 24.55
CA GLY A 900 5.84 -27.51 24.49
C GLY A 900 6.73 -26.82 25.50
N ALA A 901 7.93 -27.36 25.68
CA ALA A 901 9.03 -26.80 26.45
C ALA A 901 10.19 -26.39 25.52
N PHE A 902 10.90 -25.31 25.85
CA PHE A 902 12.09 -24.88 25.10
C PHE A 902 13.16 -24.26 25.99
N CYS A 903 14.42 -24.34 25.54
CA CYS A 903 15.58 -23.71 26.16
C CYS A 903 16.57 -23.22 25.08
N ILE A 904 17.05 -21.98 25.22
CA ILE A 904 18.01 -21.32 24.33
C ILE A 904 19.15 -20.77 25.22
N PRO A 905 20.19 -21.57 25.53
CA PRO A 905 21.21 -21.24 26.54
C PRO A 905 22.10 -20.03 26.22
N GLN A 906 22.25 -19.68 24.94
CA GLN A 906 23.07 -18.58 24.43
C GLN A 906 22.25 -17.77 23.43
N PRO A 907 22.44 -16.42 23.34
CA PRO A 907 21.68 -15.60 22.39
C PRO A 907 21.91 -16.05 20.93
N LEU A 908 20.82 -16.19 20.18
CA LEU A 908 20.87 -16.49 18.75
C LEU A 908 21.29 -15.24 17.94
N THR A 909 22.03 -15.42 16.84
CA THR A 909 22.59 -14.30 16.04
C THR A 909 22.43 -14.46 14.53
N GLY A 910 22.52 -13.36 13.78
CA GLY A 910 22.52 -13.35 12.31
C GLY A 910 21.14 -13.37 11.63
N SER A 911 20.06 -13.66 12.36
CA SER A 911 18.67 -13.57 11.89
C SER A 911 17.80 -12.85 12.92
N ALA A 912 16.82 -12.08 12.42
CA ALA A 912 15.82 -11.36 13.22
C ALA A 912 14.68 -12.26 13.74
N ASP A 913 14.71 -13.57 13.47
CA ASP A 913 13.65 -14.53 13.86
C ASP A 913 14.06 -15.51 14.95
N GLY A 914 15.35 -15.83 15.07
CA GLY A 914 15.84 -16.79 16.05
C GLY A 914 15.31 -18.21 15.82
N LEU A 915 14.70 -18.78 16.86
CA LEU A 915 13.96 -20.03 16.85
C LEU A 915 12.46 -19.75 16.65
N LEU A 916 11.86 -20.45 15.69
CA LEU A 916 10.46 -20.46 15.37
C LEU A 916 9.78 -21.74 15.87
N PHE A 917 8.54 -21.61 16.34
CA PHE A 917 7.63 -22.74 16.53
C PHE A 917 6.26 -22.36 15.95
N TYR A 918 5.73 -23.17 15.04
CA TYR A 918 4.41 -22.94 14.42
C TYR A 918 3.69 -24.23 14.07
N ASP A 919 2.44 -24.08 13.63
CA ASP A 919 1.47 -25.15 13.36
C ASP A 919 0.75 -24.89 12.03
N ASP A 920 0.26 -25.95 11.37
CA ASP A 920 -0.36 -25.84 10.04
C ASP A 920 -1.64 -24.98 10.01
N ALA A 921 -2.34 -24.83 11.13
CA ALA A 921 -3.58 -24.05 11.21
C ALA A 921 -3.36 -22.53 11.27
N ALA A 922 -2.15 -22.09 11.60
CA ALA A 922 -1.83 -20.67 11.85
C ALA A 922 -0.56 -20.17 11.15
N GLY A 923 0.32 -21.09 10.72
CA GLY A 923 1.50 -20.83 9.91
C GLY A 923 2.63 -20.04 10.61
N GLU A 924 3.72 -19.80 9.87
CA GLU A 924 4.85 -18.97 10.33
C GLU A 924 4.43 -17.56 10.83
N PRO A 925 3.44 -16.85 10.24
CA PRO A 925 3.06 -15.52 10.73
C PRO A 925 2.60 -15.51 12.20
N LEU A 926 1.92 -16.57 12.66
CA LEU A 926 1.46 -16.73 14.04
C LEU A 926 2.39 -17.61 14.89
N ALA A 927 3.64 -17.82 14.43
CA ALA A 927 4.67 -18.54 15.17
C ALA A 927 4.99 -17.91 16.54
N LEU A 928 5.61 -18.70 17.41
CA LEU A 928 6.47 -18.19 18.47
C LEU A 928 7.81 -17.76 17.85
N ARG A 929 8.30 -16.56 18.17
CA ARG A 929 9.67 -16.09 17.84
C ARG A 929 10.49 -15.97 19.12
N LEU A 930 11.59 -16.71 19.19
CA LEU A 930 12.29 -17.03 20.43
C LEU A 930 13.81 -16.83 20.26
N HIS A 931 14.43 -15.95 21.05
CA HIS A 931 15.81 -15.47 20.82
C HIS A 931 16.83 -15.81 21.91
N TYR A 932 16.44 -15.67 23.18
CA TYR A 932 17.28 -15.99 24.33
C TYR A 932 16.38 -16.39 25.51
N GLN A 933 16.57 -17.61 26.01
CA GLN A 933 15.74 -18.20 27.06
C GLN A 933 16.60 -19.23 27.81
N PRO A 934 17.48 -18.79 28.72
CA PRO A 934 18.57 -19.63 29.22
C PRO A 934 18.15 -20.70 30.23
N HIS A 935 16.88 -20.73 30.64
CA HIS A 935 16.27 -21.77 31.47
C HIS A 935 15.05 -22.34 30.74
N TRP A 936 14.68 -23.60 31.01
CA TRP A 936 13.51 -24.21 30.38
C TRP A 936 12.23 -23.41 30.67
N LYS A 937 11.48 -23.08 29.63
CA LYS A 937 10.16 -22.42 29.70
C LYS A 937 9.13 -23.22 28.90
N ARG A 938 7.90 -23.33 29.42
CA ARG A 938 6.75 -23.87 28.68
C ARG A 938 6.02 -22.78 27.88
N PHE A 939 5.30 -23.20 26.85
CA PHE A 939 4.33 -22.38 26.12
C PHE A 939 3.06 -23.19 25.84
N HIS A 940 1.97 -22.47 25.59
CA HIS A 940 0.72 -23.01 25.06
C HIS A 940 0.24 -22.18 23.87
N LEU A 941 -0.33 -22.83 22.86
CA LEU A 941 -1.11 -22.22 21.78
C LEU A 941 -2.51 -22.83 21.76
N TYR A 942 -3.50 -22.05 21.33
CA TYR A 942 -4.87 -22.50 21.11
C TYR A 942 -5.21 -22.33 19.64
N ARG A 943 -5.70 -23.41 19.02
CA ARG A 943 -6.01 -23.49 17.57
C ARG A 943 -7.32 -24.22 17.33
N ARG A 944 -7.92 -24.00 16.17
CA ARG A 944 -8.90 -24.94 15.60
C ARG A 944 -8.21 -25.81 14.57
N VAL A 945 -8.61 -27.08 14.49
CA VAL A 945 -8.17 -27.98 13.42
C VAL A 945 -8.76 -27.49 12.08
N PRO A 946 -7.96 -27.37 11.00
CA PRO A 946 -8.42 -26.91 9.68
C PRO A 946 -9.49 -27.80 9.04
N ALA A 947 -10.03 -27.33 7.92
CA ALA A 947 -11.09 -28.01 7.15
C ALA A 947 -10.70 -29.41 6.65
N ASP A 948 -9.40 -29.71 6.47
CA ASP A 948 -8.90 -31.01 6.05
C ASP A 948 -8.75 -32.03 7.21
N GLY A 949 -8.95 -31.59 8.45
CA GLY A 949 -8.83 -32.42 9.64
C GLY A 949 -7.40 -32.71 10.10
N ARG A 950 -6.37 -32.03 9.57
CA ARG A 950 -4.96 -32.34 9.84
C ARG A 950 -4.23 -31.22 10.58
N LEU A 951 -3.27 -31.59 11.42
CA LEU A 951 -2.42 -30.64 12.14
C LEU A 951 -1.04 -31.24 12.42
N ALA A 952 0.01 -30.69 11.82
CA ALA A 952 1.41 -30.91 12.22
C ALA A 952 2.00 -29.65 12.89
N LEU A 953 3.21 -29.80 13.42
CA LEU A 953 4.02 -28.77 14.08
C LEU A 953 5.39 -28.67 13.42
N THR A 954 5.93 -27.47 13.28
CA THR A 954 7.31 -27.23 12.85
C THR A 954 8.08 -26.46 13.91
N VAL A 955 9.26 -26.98 14.28
CA VAL A 955 10.29 -26.28 15.06
C VAL A 955 11.38 -25.86 14.08
N ALA A 956 11.71 -24.57 13.94
CA ALA A 956 12.70 -24.12 12.96
C ALA A 956 13.70 -23.08 13.50
N LEU A 957 14.99 -23.37 13.38
CA LEU A 957 16.08 -22.46 13.71
C LEU A 957 16.58 -21.74 12.44
N THR A 958 16.50 -20.40 12.44
CA THR A 958 16.92 -19.54 11.32
C THR A 958 18.21 -18.75 11.60
N ALA A 959 18.75 -18.89 12.81
CA ALA A 959 19.81 -18.08 13.36
C ALA A 959 21.00 -18.94 13.81
N VAL A 960 22.20 -18.37 13.79
CA VAL A 960 23.40 -19.02 14.31
C VAL A 960 23.29 -19.16 15.82
N GLY A 961 23.46 -20.38 16.32
CA GLY A 961 23.34 -20.74 17.73
C GLY A 961 22.81 -22.16 17.93
N VAL A 962 22.33 -22.44 19.14
CA VAL A 962 21.76 -23.75 19.52
C VAL A 962 20.47 -23.56 20.32
N ALA A 963 19.44 -24.32 19.95
CA ALA A 963 18.15 -24.36 20.61
C ALA A 963 17.77 -25.80 20.97
N TYR A 964 16.99 -25.94 22.06
CA TYR A 964 16.49 -27.22 22.56
C TYR A 964 14.98 -27.13 22.76
N CYS A 965 14.25 -28.20 22.43
CA CYS A 965 12.79 -28.33 22.58
C CYS A 965 12.43 -29.70 23.16
N ASP A 966 11.33 -29.76 23.92
CA ASP A 966 10.83 -31.00 24.54
C ASP A 966 9.31 -30.95 24.83
N ASP A 967 8.71 -32.09 25.18
CA ASP A 967 7.32 -32.31 25.60
C ASP A 967 6.30 -31.61 24.69
N LEU A 968 6.49 -31.76 23.37
CA LEU A 968 5.56 -31.25 22.36
C LEU A 968 4.28 -32.08 22.35
N ARG A 969 3.13 -31.41 22.34
CA ARG A 969 1.80 -32.03 22.43
C ARG A 969 0.76 -31.36 21.55
N ILE A 970 -0.22 -32.15 21.14
CA ILE A 970 -1.50 -31.70 20.58
C ILE A 970 -2.61 -32.38 21.39
N GLU A 971 -3.29 -31.63 22.25
CA GLU A 971 -4.30 -32.13 23.18
C GLU A 971 -5.67 -31.53 22.79
N PRO A 972 -6.69 -32.32 22.43
CA PRO A 972 -8.01 -31.81 22.08
C PRO A 972 -8.72 -31.26 23.32
N LEU A 973 -9.36 -30.10 23.16
CA LEU A 973 -10.19 -29.48 24.19
C LEU A 973 -11.64 -29.91 23.97
N LEU A 974 -12.03 -30.94 24.72
CA LEU A 974 -13.34 -31.59 24.64
C LEU A 974 -14.38 -30.79 25.44
N PRO A 975 -15.66 -30.72 25.03
CA PRO A 975 -16.70 -30.11 25.84
C PRO A 975 -16.77 -30.76 27.23
N ALA A 976 -16.84 -29.94 28.29
CA ALA A 976 -17.12 -30.48 29.62
C ALA A 976 -18.52 -31.11 29.62
N THR A 977 -18.62 -32.38 30.02
CA THR A 977 -19.91 -33.04 30.27
C THR A 977 -20.64 -32.23 31.35
N PRO A 978 -21.93 -31.85 31.16
CA PRO A 978 -22.69 -31.21 32.22
C PRO A 978 -22.71 -32.14 33.45
N PRO A 979 -22.64 -31.60 34.68
CA PRO A 979 -22.77 -32.42 35.88
C PRO A 979 -24.13 -33.16 35.83
N PRO A 980 -24.22 -34.41 36.31
CA PRO A 980 -25.50 -35.08 36.42
C PRO A 980 -26.44 -34.21 37.26
N ALA A 981 -27.67 -34.00 36.77
CA ALA A 981 -28.66 -33.22 37.50
C ALA A 981 -28.81 -33.77 38.93
N PRO A 982 -28.91 -32.89 39.95
CA PRO A 982 -29.10 -33.34 41.33
C PRO A 982 -30.36 -34.20 41.38
N ALA A 983 -30.23 -35.42 41.91
CA ALA A 983 -31.33 -36.36 42.00
C ALA A 983 -32.50 -35.69 42.74
N ALA A 984 -33.67 -35.67 42.11
CA ALA A 984 -34.85 -35.05 42.70
C ALA A 984 -35.18 -35.73 44.03
N VAL A 985 -35.09 -34.96 45.12
CA VAL A 985 -35.54 -35.42 46.44
C VAL A 985 -37.05 -35.62 46.34
N ALA A 986 -37.51 -36.85 46.51
CA ALA A 986 -38.93 -37.15 46.49
C ALA A 986 -39.60 -36.53 47.73
N GLU A 987 -40.51 -35.58 47.51
CA GLU A 987 -41.36 -35.05 48.58
C GLU A 987 -42.44 -36.08 48.93
N ASP A 988 -42.12 -36.92 49.92
CA ASP A 988 -42.98 -38.01 50.42
C ASP A 988 -44.20 -37.44 51.16
N SER A 989 -45.20 -37.04 50.38
CA SER A 989 -46.36 -36.24 50.79
C SER A 989 -47.50 -37.12 51.35
N ALA A 990 -47.17 -37.96 52.32
CA ALA A 990 -48.07 -38.87 53.01
C ALA A 990 -49.03 -38.15 53.99
N VAL A 991 -50.00 -37.39 53.47
CA VAL A 991 -51.10 -36.82 54.26
C VAL A 991 -52.06 -37.93 54.68
N SER A 992 -51.83 -38.51 55.85
CA SER A 992 -52.75 -39.43 56.52
C SER A 992 -53.77 -38.67 57.37
N SER A 993 -55.04 -39.07 57.32
CA SER A 993 -56.15 -38.34 57.93
C SER A 993 -56.51 -38.81 59.34
N ARG A 994 -56.42 -37.90 60.32
CA ARG A 994 -57.30 -37.81 61.51
C ARG A 994 -57.09 -36.50 62.27
#